data_AF-A0A7C3Z600-F1
#
_entry.id   AF-A0A7C3Z600-F1
#
_cell.length_a   1.000
_cell.length_b   1.000
_cell.length_c   1.000
_cell.angle_alpha   90.00
_cell.angle_beta   90.00
_cell.angle_gamma   90.00
#
_symmetry.space_group_name_H-M   'P 1'
#
loop_
_entity.id
_entity.type
_entity.pdbx_description
1 polymer ?
#
loop_
_entity_poly.entity_id
_entity_poly.type
_entity_poly.pdbx_seq_one_letter_code
_entity_poly.pdbx_strand_id
1 'polypeptide(L)'
;MKPTLPSIVLLVAISMFPLLSLSQMNDYCQFPVSIQTPVEPNVLFLIDTSGSMGWKAYSYGDSDRDGDGYLDGYNGSVTYEGYFDPEKHYREEGGVFVEATPTGSPCVKTCTQWKCRSHNLGDCVWNAHGCSGKWACCVSWESSGDCDIYSGNYLNYAHMTRIDLLRWALTGGRPESCNNSIRSCDPEVYPDTQLSCDADGCVLETNEGIKVKVPWERISGARGGLLFQLKNLSPRPLIGAMFFDTSGVTRTVYIGDFVASASFDGVNPYKNVITAINYEPPGGATPTAPALWDAYNYFAQRSPQYGGPQPQTGSGNEWKNPMYRCFDANGDGNCQGNEFELVSCAKNFVVLLTDGQWNRGGYPVISTCRIDADSEAESPDPSVPAYFLHKRGFTNEPTGIQSYVESLYTVGLWLGGTGELALKNIAMYGSFDRSREWPGGTSGYPGRTCGPVDDCCSYSNCGKGSPCTPLPSPSFSDWDRDGDGLPDTFYKADDAVQIKERLIDVMLDILRHASSGTAASVLASSEGSGANLFQAVFYPKRAFEKEEVDWTGELHALWYYVDPNLQNLNIREDTDENETLNLKDDRVVQFFFDEGANEVKVKKYSDTDGDGSADTLLGTYKLDDTKSLFRVGYLLWKRALSSSPRTIYTSSGTSLLEFSSSNASTLKAALGASTDDEARRIIDYVHGYDSPGLRERSATISGETHTWKLGDIVSSTPKLLSNIPLNSYHFSSPLGYDDASYYDYINSSSYKVRGMVFFGANDGMLHAVRIGRLEFSWDGRSSYEVARLSGTDLGSEAWAFIPRHALPYLKYLADPSYCHLFYVDLTPYIFDASIGGAEDAVKTLSSWRTILIGGMGLGGASRDYGSSCSDCVKTPSLGLGFSSYFALD
;
A
#
# COMPACT_ATOMS: atom_id res chain seq x y z
N MET A 1 -17.06 -17.57 -73.27
CA MET A 1 -17.70 -18.62 -72.46
C MET A 1 -17.01 -18.69 -71.10
N LYS A 2 -17.65 -18.17 -70.06
CA LYS A 2 -17.56 -18.58 -68.64
C LYS A 2 -18.50 -17.64 -67.85
N PRO A 3 -19.46 -18.16 -67.05
CA PRO A 3 -20.52 -17.36 -66.46
C PRO A 3 -20.27 -17.05 -64.96
N THR A 4 -20.78 -15.88 -64.54
CA THR A 4 -21.41 -15.53 -63.24
C THR A 4 -20.80 -16.03 -61.92
N LEU A 5 -20.34 -15.09 -61.09
CA LEU A 5 -20.30 -15.19 -59.62
C LEU A 5 -21.27 -14.15 -59.01
N PRO A 6 -22.18 -14.53 -58.09
CA PRO A 6 -22.77 -13.59 -57.14
C PRO A 6 -22.17 -13.76 -55.74
N SER A 7 -22.14 -12.63 -55.04
CA SER A 7 -21.56 -12.38 -53.72
C SER A 7 -22.13 -13.27 -52.60
N ILE A 8 -21.23 -13.79 -51.76
CA ILE A 8 -21.56 -14.42 -50.47
C ILE A 8 -21.61 -13.32 -49.42
N VAL A 9 -22.79 -13.14 -48.82
CA VAL A 9 -23.02 -12.34 -47.61
C VAL A 9 -22.43 -13.10 -46.42
N LEU A 10 -21.38 -12.55 -45.81
CA LEU A 10 -20.83 -13.04 -44.55
C LEU A 10 -21.55 -12.34 -43.40
N LEU A 11 -22.51 -13.03 -42.78
CA LEU A 11 -23.06 -12.64 -41.48
C LEU A 11 -21.97 -12.84 -40.42
N VAL A 12 -21.35 -11.73 -39.99
CA VAL A 12 -20.51 -11.70 -38.79
C VAL A 12 -21.46 -11.57 -37.59
N ALA A 13 -21.72 -12.69 -36.92
CA ALA A 13 -22.29 -12.69 -35.59
C ALA A 13 -21.26 -12.10 -34.62
N ILE A 14 -21.41 -10.84 -34.25
CA ILE A 14 -20.68 -10.22 -33.14
C ILE A 14 -21.27 -10.82 -31.86
N SER A 15 -20.64 -11.87 -31.35
CA SER A 15 -20.82 -12.28 -29.96
C SER A 15 -20.26 -11.17 -29.07
N MET A 16 -21.15 -10.39 -28.46
CA MET A 16 -20.84 -9.61 -27.27
C MET A 16 -20.32 -10.57 -26.19
N PHE A 17 -19.01 -10.67 -26.06
CA PHE A 17 -18.41 -11.11 -24.81
C PHE A 17 -18.38 -9.89 -23.88
N PRO A 18 -18.96 -9.97 -22.67
CA PRO A 18 -18.67 -8.96 -21.66
C PRO A 18 -17.15 -8.98 -21.42
N LEU A 19 -16.52 -7.81 -21.45
CA LEU A 19 -15.18 -7.61 -20.93
C LEU A 19 -15.22 -7.93 -19.43
N LEU A 20 -14.98 -9.20 -19.10
CA LEU A 20 -14.72 -9.66 -17.75
C LEU A 20 -13.36 -9.09 -17.35
N SER A 21 -13.35 -8.17 -16.38
CA SER A 21 -12.13 -7.70 -15.74
C SER A 21 -11.35 -8.90 -15.19
N LEU A 22 -10.08 -9.04 -15.59
CA LEU A 22 -9.16 -9.98 -14.95
C LEU A 22 -9.02 -9.58 -13.47
N SER A 23 -9.02 -10.56 -12.55
CA SER A 23 -8.78 -10.31 -11.13
C SER A 23 -7.39 -9.67 -10.94
N GLN A 24 -7.32 -8.56 -10.20
CA GLN A 24 -6.08 -7.87 -9.91
C GLN A 24 -5.61 -8.21 -8.48
N MET A 25 -4.32 -8.07 -8.22
CA MET A 25 -3.76 -8.34 -6.88
C MET A 25 -4.44 -7.51 -5.78
N ASN A 26 -4.84 -6.27 -6.11
CA ASN A 26 -5.57 -5.35 -5.23
C ASN A 26 -6.89 -5.92 -4.69
N ASP A 27 -7.50 -6.88 -5.40
CA ASP A 27 -8.73 -7.56 -4.94
C ASP A 27 -8.48 -8.49 -3.73
N TYR A 28 -7.21 -8.81 -3.44
CA TYR A 28 -6.79 -9.80 -2.44
C TYR A 28 -5.87 -9.23 -1.35
N CYS A 29 -5.45 -7.97 -1.45
CA CYS A 29 -4.55 -7.34 -0.48
C CYS A 29 -5.19 -7.29 0.91
N GLN A 30 -4.49 -7.79 1.91
CA GLN A 30 -4.95 -7.78 3.30
C GLN A 30 -3.77 -7.58 4.24
N PHE A 31 -3.98 -6.93 5.39
CA PHE A 31 -2.95 -6.77 6.43
C PHE A 31 -3.33 -7.57 7.68
N PRO A 32 -2.38 -8.19 8.39
CA PRO A 32 -2.65 -8.85 9.66
C PRO A 32 -3.25 -7.94 10.72
N VAL A 33 -4.40 -8.36 11.27
CA VAL A 33 -5.03 -7.74 12.45
C VAL A 33 -4.17 -7.81 13.71
N SER A 34 -3.15 -8.68 13.73
CA SER A 34 -2.19 -8.86 14.84
C SER A 34 -0.99 -7.92 14.79
N ILE A 35 -0.87 -7.04 13.78
CA ILE A 35 -0.01 -5.86 13.92
C ILE A 35 -0.60 -5.07 15.08
N GLN A 36 0.04 -5.10 16.26
CA GLN A 36 -0.28 -4.18 17.35
C GLN A 36 -0.39 -2.80 16.71
N THR A 37 -1.59 -2.22 16.79
CA THR A 37 -2.11 -1.14 15.93
C THR A 37 -0.96 -0.30 15.37
N PRO A 38 -0.60 -0.49 14.08
CA PRO A 38 0.47 0.31 13.50
C PRO A 38 0.12 1.77 13.74
N VAL A 39 1.09 2.54 14.22
CA VAL A 39 0.82 3.92 14.62
C VAL A 39 0.35 4.68 13.39
N GLU A 40 -0.82 5.31 13.50
CA GLU A 40 -1.40 6.13 12.43
C GLU A 40 -0.33 7.11 11.89
N PRO A 41 0.03 7.06 10.59
CA PRO A 41 1.09 7.90 10.06
C PRO A 41 0.67 9.36 9.96
N ASN A 42 1.62 10.27 10.17
CA ASN A 42 1.45 11.71 9.92
C ASN A 42 1.59 11.99 8.43
N VAL A 43 0.55 12.50 7.77
CA VAL A 43 0.59 12.87 6.36
C VAL A 43 0.25 14.35 6.21
N LEU A 44 1.17 15.11 5.60
CA LEU A 44 0.98 16.52 5.29
C LEU A 44 0.89 16.71 3.77
N PHE A 45 -0.27 17.16 3.30
CA PHE A 45 -0.45 17.58 1.92
C PHE A 45 0.07 19.01 1.72
N LEU A 46 0.93 19.21 0.74
CA LEU A 46 1.29 20.53 0.23
C LEU A 46 0.61 20.69 -1.12
N ILE A 47 -0.44 21.51 -1.16
CA ILE A 47 -1.30 21.67 -2.32
C ILE A 47 -1.01 23.01 -2.97
N ASP A 48 -0.57 22.95 -4.21
CA ASP A 48 -0.42 24.12 -5.07
C ASP A 48 -1.80 24.70 -5.40
N THR A 49 -1.97 25.98 -5.13
CA THR A 49 -3.14 26.76 -5.53
C THR A 49 -2.73 27.94 -6.39
N SER A 50 -1.62 27.83 -7.12
CA SER A 50 -1.14 28.87 -8.03
C SER A 50 -2.09 29.08 -9.22
N GLY A 51 -1.86 30.15 -9.99
CA GLY A 51 -2.73 30.51 -11.11
C GLY A 51 -2.82 29.45 -12.22
N SER A 52 -1.78 28.62 -12.39
CA SER A 52 -1.77 27.51 -13.35
C SER A 52 -2.80 26.44 -13.01
N MET A 53 -3.10 26.24 -11.71
CA MET A 53 -4.13 25.30 -11.26
C MET A 53 -5.54 25.70 -11.72
N GLY A 54 -5.75 26.97 -12.08
CA GLY A 54 -7.00 27.46 -12.67
C GLY A 54 -7.11 27.25 -14.19
N TRP A 55 -6.07 26.74 -14.85
CA TRP A 55 -6.10 26.47 -16.28
C TRP A 55 -6.97 25.25 -16.60
N LYS A 56 -7.46 25.20 -17.84
CA LYS A 56 -8.15 24.03 -18.38
C LYS A 56 -7.26 22.79 -18.25
N ALA A 57 -7.83 21.70 -17.74
CA ALA A 57 -7.09 20.45 -17.63
C ALA A 57 -6.89 19.78 -18.99
N TYR A 58 -7.94 19.77 -19.82
CA TYR A 58 -7.94 19.03 -21.09
C TYR A 58 -7.87 19.93 -22.34
N SER A 59 -8.44 21.13 -22.27
CA SER A 59 -8.59 22.05 -23.42
C SER A 59 -7.70 23.29 -23.34
N TYR A 60 -6.57 23.21 -22.61
CA TYR A 60 -5.69 24.36 -22.45
C TYR A 60 -5.10 24.82 -23.79
N GLY A 61 -5.39 26.07 -24.17
CA GLY A 61 -4.95 26.65 -25.44
C GLY A 61 -5.75 26.22 -26.65
N ASP A 62 -6.86 25.48 -26.47
CA ASP A 62 -7.76 25.09 -27.54
C ASP A 62 -8.77 26.21 -27.88
N SER A 63 -9.26 26.22 -29.12
CA SER A 63 -10.16 27.23 -29.65
C SER A 63 -11.07 26.63 -30.72
N ASP A 64 -12.34 27.01 -30.74
CA ASP A 64 -13.27 26.76 -31.85
C ASP A 64 -12.92 27.68 -33.03
N ARG A 65 -12.15 27.19 -34.01
CA ARG A 65 -11.71 28.02 -35.15
C ARG A 65 -12.65 27.91 -36.34
N ASP A 66 -13.43 26.84 -36.42
CA ASP A 66 -14.36 26.59 -37.52
C ASP A 66 -15.79 27.10 -37.23
N GLY A 67 -16.06 27.49 -35.98
CA GLY A 67 -17.30 28.13 -35.53
C GLY A 67 -18.45 27.15 -35.34
N ASP A 68 -18.17 25.86 -35.19
CA ASP A 68 -19.20 24.82 -35.09
C ASP A 68 -19.84 24.71 -33.70
N GLY A 69 -19.29 25.44 -32.71
CA GLY A 69 -19.72 25.44 -31.32
C GLY A 69 -18.99 24.42 -30.45
N TYR A 70 -18.00 23.72 -30.99
CA TYR A 70 -17.12 22.79 -30.29
C TYR A 70 -15.66 23.23 -30.38
N LEU A 71 -14.88 22.86 -29.37
CA LEU A 71 -13.44 23.10 -29.40
C LEU A 71 -12.75 22.10 -30.35
N ASP A 72 -11.95 22.61 -31.30
CA ASP A 72 -11.31 21.85 -32.38
C ASP A 72 -10.48 20.64 -31.90
N GLY A 73 -9.90 20.69 -30.70
CA GLY A 73 -9.04 19.65 -30.13
C GLY A 73 -9.78 18.48 -29.47
N TYR A 74 -11.12 18.55 -29.34
CA TYR A 74 -11.90 17.50 -28.69
C TYR A 74 -11.86 16.18 -29.47
N ASN A 75 -11.54 15.08 -28.77
CA ASN A 75 -11.61 13.74 -29.32
C ASN A 75 -12.62 12.87 -28.55
N GLY A 76 -13.79 12.64 -29.16
CA GLY A 76 -14.85 11.82 -28.55
C GLY A 76 -14.51 10.34 -28.34
N SER A 77 -13.36 9.85 -28.80
CA SER A 77 -12.87 8.48 -28.49
C SER A 77 -12.03 8.43 -27.21
N VAL A 78 -11.66 9.58 -26.65
CA VAL A 78 -10.95 9.71 -25.37
C VAL A 78 -11.98 10.01 -24.28
N THR A 79 -11.87 9.30 -23.16
CA THR A 79 -12.69 9.56 -21.97
C THR A 79 -12.04 10.64 -21.12
N TYR A 80 -12.74 11.77 -20.95
CA TYR A 80 -12.33 12.88 -20.09
C TYR A 80 -13.15 12.80 -18.79
N GLU A 81 -12.51 12.37 -17.70
CA GLU A 81 -13.15 12.25 -16.40
C GLU A 81 -13.30 13.61 -15.71
N GLY A 82 -14.35 13.80 -14.92
CA GLY A 82 -14.62 15.05 -14.21
C GLY A 82 -15.99 15.04 -13.55
N TYR A 83 -16.55 16.22 -13.26
CA TYR A 83 -17.84 16.28 -12.55
C TYR A 83 -18.99 15.70 -13.39
N PHE A 84 -18.92 15.81 -14.72
CA PHE A 84 -19.86 15.17 -15.63
C PHE A 84 -19.51 13.69 -15.80
N ASP A 85 -20.51 12.82 -15.91
CA ASP A 85 -20.29 11.42 -16.25
C ASP A 85 -20.03 11.33 -17.77
N PRO A 86 -18.85 10.85 -18.21
CA PRO A 86 -18.48 10.83 -19.63
C PRO A 86 -19.45 10.02 -20.51
N GLU A 87 -20.12 9.02 -19.94
CA GLU A 87 -21.04 8.14 -20.67
C GLU A 87 -22.45 8.73 -20.80
N LYS A 88 -22.72 9.84 -20.11
CA LYS A 88 -24.04 10.46 -20.02
C LYS A 88 -24.13 11.76 -20.81
N HIS A 89 -25.35 12.25 -20.93
CA HIS A 89 -25.67 13.51 -21.59
C HIS A 89 -26.39 14.43 -20.62
N TYR A 90 -26.29 15.74 -20.87
CA TYR A 90 -26.70 16.77 -19.94
C TYR A 90 -27.42 17.91 -20.64
N ARG A 91 -28.41 18.47 -19.95
CA ARG A 91 -29.09 19.71 -20.33
C ARG A 91 -28.98 20.71 -19.19
N GLU A 92 -28.84 21.98 -19.53
CA GLU A 92 -28.87 23.06 -18.54
C GLU A 92 -30.31 23.42 -18.18
N GLU A 93 -30.67 23.27 -16.91
CA GLU A 93 -31.98 23.65 -16.36
C GLU A 93 -31.76 24.58 -15.17
N GLY A 94 -32.25 25.83 -15.28
CA GLY A 94 -32.13 26.80 -14.19
C GLY A 94 -30.69 27.19 -13.82
N GLY A 95 -29.75 27.09 -14.77
CA GLY A 95 -28.32 27.36 -14.52
C GLY A 95 -27.53 26.17 -13.98
N VAL A 96 -28.13 24.97 -13.94
CA VAL A 96 -27.50 23.74 -13.48
C VAL A 96 -27.63 22.66 -14.55
N PHE A 97 -26.54 21.99 -14.88
CA PHE A 97 -26.58 20.83 -15.74
C PHE A 97 -27.12 19.60 -15.00
N VAL A 98 -28.17 19.01 -15.56
CA VAL A 98 -28.79 17.77 -15.09
C VAL A 98 -28.74 16.71 -16.17
N GLU A 99 -28.70 15.44 -15.76
CA GLU A 99 -28.69 14.31 -16.69
C GLU A 99 -29.94 14.34 -17.58
N ALA A 100 -29.73 14.20 -18.89
CA ALA A 100 -30.77 14.22 -19.90
C ALA A 100 -30.58 13.07 -20.88
N THR A 101 -31.68 12.51 -21.37
CA THR A 101 -31.65 11.46 -22.39
C THR A 101 -31.83 12.08 -23.79
N PRO A 102 -30.89 11.90 -24.72
CA PRO A 102 -31.06 12.34 -26.10
C PRO A 102 -32.31 11.72 -26.73
N THR A 103 -33.08 12.50 -27.49
CA THR A 103 -34.24 11.99 -28.23
C THR A 103 -33.84 11.24 -29.50
N GLY A 104 -32.59 11.39 -29.93
CA GLY A 104 -32.06 10.87 -31.19
C GLY A 104 -32.34 11.80 -32.38
N SER A 105 -32.87 13.00 -32.12
CA SER A 105 -33.15 14.01 -33.13
C SER A 105 -31.92 14.90 -33.31
N PRO A 106 -31.28 14.95 -34.49
CA PRO A 106 -30.09 15.77 -34.70
C PRO A 106 -30.41 17.25 -34.42
N CYS A 107 -29.44 17.98 -33.87
CA CYS A 107 -29.58 19.42 -33.71
C CYS A 107 -29.68 20.10 -35.09
N VAL A 108 -30.80 20.78 -35.34
CA VAL A 108 -31.02 21.59 -36.53
C VAL A 108 -31.25 23.03 -36.11
N LYS A 109 -30.31 23.92 -36.46
CA LYS A 109 -30.46 25.38 -36.34
C LYS A 109 -30.94 25.94 -37.67
N THR A 110 -32.15 26.50 -37.70
CA THR A 110 -32.74 27.12 -38.89
C THR A 110 -32.76 28.64 -38.72
N CYS A 111 -32.19 29.37 -39.67
CA CYS A 111 -32.23 30.83 -39.64
C CYS A 111 -33.65 31.35 -39.91
N THR A 112 -34.22 32.09 -38.97
CA THR A 112 -35.59 32.64 -39.08
C THR A 112 -35.61 34.09 -39.56
N GLN A 113 -34.50 34.83 -39.42
CA GLN A 113 -34.41 36.21 -39.90
C GLN A 113 -33.06 36.51 -40.54
N TRP A 114 -33.10 37.09 -41.74
CA TRP A 114 -31.93 37.48 -42.53
C TRP A 114 -31.81 39.00 -42.62
N LYS A 115 -30.60 39.53 -42.48
CA LYS A 115 -30.29 40.97 -42.62
C LYS A 115 -29.23 41.19 -43.68
N CYS A 116 -29.51 42.09 -44.63
CA CYS A 116 -28.56 42.42 -45.68
C CYS A 116 -27.40 43.27 -45.15
N ARG A 117 -26.17 42.83 -45.38
CA ARG A 117 -24.93 43.52 -44.99
C ARG A 117 -23.98 43.70 -46.16
N SER A 118 -23.13 44.72 -46.08
CA SER A 118 -22.12 45.02 -47.11
C SER A 118 -20.85 44.17 -47.01
N HIS A 119 -20.68 43.41 -45.93
CA HIS A 119 -19.49 42.59 -45.65
C HIS A 119 -19.92 41.21 -45.13
N ASN A 120 -19.14 40.18 -45.42
CA ASN A 120 -19.34 38.83 -44.90
C ASN A 120 -18.86 38.79 -43.44
N LEU A 121 -19.70 38.32 -42.52
CA LEU A 121 -19.41 38.21 -41.09
C LEU A 121 -19.32 36.75 -40.60
N GLY A 122 -19.18 35.79 -41.51
CA GLY A 122 -19.40 34.36 -41.21
C GLY A 122 -20.89 34.02 -41.26
N ASP A 123 -21.23 32.78 -41.64
CA ASP A 123 -22.61 32.29 -41.85
C ASP A 123 -23.53 33.18 -42.71
N CYS A 124 -22.93 33.94 -43.64
CA CYS A 124 -23.68 34.77 -44.59
C CYS A 124 -23.67 34.17 -45.98
N VAL A 125 -24.79 34.31 -46.69
CA VAL A 125 -24.94 33.80 -48.06
C VAL A 125 -25.03 34.99 -49.03
N TRP A 126 -24.17 35.02 -50.05
CA TRP A 126 -24.15 36.09 -51.06
C TRP A 126 -25.37 36.00 -51.98
N ASN A 127 -26.04 37.13 -52.26
CA ASN A 127 -27.18 37.20 -53.18
C ASN A 127 -28.35 36.25 -52.85
N ALA A 128 -28.54 35.90 -51.58
CA ALA A 128 -29.61 35.03 -51.11
C ALA A 128 -30.65 35.81 -50.28
N HIS A 129 -31.78 35.16 -49.96
CA HIS A 129 -32.80 35.65 -49.00
C HIS A 129 -33.26 37.11 -49.20
N GLY A 130 -33.32 37.58 -50.44
CA GLY A 130 -33.78 38.94 -50.80
C GLY A 130 -32.70 40.03 -50.78
N CYS A 131 -31.43 39.70 -50.49
CA CYS A 131 -30.31 40.65 -50.45
C CYS A 131 -29.55 40.69 -51.77
N SER A 132 -30.00 41.51 -52.73
CA SER A 132 -29.29 41.69 -54.01
C SER A 132 -28.09 42.65 -53.87
N GLY A 133 -26.91 42.23 -54.32
CA GLY A 133 -25.65 42.98 -54.23
C GLY A 133 -25.09 43.10 -52.80
N LYS A 134 -25.58 42.27 -51.87
CA LYS A 134 -25.23 42.27 -50.44
C LYS A 134 -25.18 40.83 -49.91
N TRP A 135 -24.51 40.65 -48.77
CA TRP A 135 -24.52 39.40 -48.00
C TRP A 135 -25.82 39.31 -47.19
N ALA A 136 -26.57 38.22 -47.32
CA ALA A 136 -27.64 37.90 -46.38
C ALA A 136 -27.00 37.20 -45.18
N CYS A 137 -26.95 37.89 -44.04
CA CYS A 137 -26.42 37.32 -42.80
C CYS A 137 -27.58 36.97 -41.87
N CYS A 138 -27.55 35.78 -41.28
CA CYS A 138 -28.55 35.41 -40.30
C CYS A 138 -28.45 36.33 -39.07
N VAL A 139 -29.60 36.78 -38.55
CA VAL A 139 -29.66 37.61 -37.33
C VAL A 139 -30.52 36.99 -36.23
N SER A 140 -31.28 35.94 -36.54
CA SER A 140 -32.10 35.19 -35.59
C SER A 140 -32.20 33.72 -36.01
N TRP A 141 -32.07 32.80 -35.05
CA TRP A 141 -32.10 31.35 -35.27
C TRP A 141 -33.24 30.71 -34.48
N GLU A 142 -33.83 29.65 -35.02
CA GLU A 142 -34.72 28.73 -34.31
C GLU A 142 -34.06 27.35 -34.30
N SER A 143 -33.97 26.74 -33.11
CA SER A 143 -33.31 25.44 -32.92
C SER A 143 -34.36 24.36 -32.70
N SER A 144 -34.18 23.20 -33.33
CA SER A 144 -35.03 22.01 -33.16
C SER A 144 -34.19 20.75 -33.02
N GLY A 145 -34.67 19.75 -32.28
CA GLY A 145 -33.91 18.53 -31.95
C GLY A 145 -33.09 18.68 -30.67
N ASP A 146 -32.08 17.82 -30.49
CA ASP A 146 -31.25 17.75 -29.28
C ASP A 146 -30.16 18.85 -29.25
N CYS A 147 -30.51 20.10 -29.58
CA CYS A 147 -29.58 21.24 -29.66
C CYS A 147 -29.10 21.77 -28.30
N ASP A 148 -29.74 21.35 -27.21
CA ASP A 148 -29.48 21.76 -25.83
C ASP A 148 -28.99 20.60 -24.95
N ILE A 149 -28.61 19.49 -25.59
CA ILE A 149 -28.10 18.29 -24.93
C ILE A 149 -26.63 18.14 -25.29
N TYR A 150 -25.77 18.13 -24.27
CA TYR A 150 -24.33 18.04 -24.40
C TYR A 150 -23.83 16.71 -23.83
N SER A 151 -22.82 16.12 -24.46
CA SER A 151 -22.13 14.96 -23.90
C SER A 151 -21.37 15.37 -22.63
N GLY A 152 -21.47 14.57 -21.56
CA GLY A 152 -20.68 14.78 -20.35
C GLY A 152 -19.18 14.72 -20.62
N ASN A 153 -18.75 13.88 -21.56
CA ASN A 153 -17.36 13.79 -22.00
C ASN A 153 -16.85 15.12 -22.57
N TYR A 154 -17.66 15.77 -23.41
CA TYR A 154 -17.32 17.08 -23.96
C TYR A 154 -17.35 18.18 -22.89
N LEU A 155 -18.35 18.16 -21.99
CA LEU A 155 -18.43 19.15 -20.91
C LEU A 155 -17.23 19.06 -19.96
N ASN A 156 -16.74 17.85 -19.68
CA ASN A 156 -15.49 17.68 -18.93
C ASN A 156 -14.29 18.26 -19.68
N TYR A 157 -14.13 17.92 -20.97
CA TYR A 157 -13.07 18.47 -21.83
C TYR A 157 -13.08 20.00 -21.85
N ALA A 158 -14.26 20.58 -22.03
CA ALA A 158 -14.44 22.01 -22.24
C ALA A 158 -14.32 22.82 -20.95
N HIS A 159 -14.73 22.30 -19.78
CA HIS A 159 -14.92 23.11 -18.57
C HIS A 159 -14.07 22.73 -17.36
N MET A 160 -13.50 21.52 -17.30
CA MET A 160 -12.70 21.13 -16.12
C MET A 160 -11.38 21.88 -16.07
N THR A 161 -11.10 22.48 -14.92
CA THR A 161 -9.77 23.04 -14.61
C THR A 161 -8.93 22.02 -13.82
N ARG A 162 -7.62 22.24 -13.74
CA ARG A 162 -6.71 21.36 -12.99
C ARG A 162 -7.10 21.22 -11.52
N ILE A 163 -7.48 22.34 -10.88
CA ILE A 163 -7.96 22.33 -9.49
C ILE A 163 -9.29 21.58 -9.33
N ASP A 164 -10.18 21.63 -10.33
CA ASP A 164 -11.46 20.92 -10.29
C ASP A 164 -11.24 19.41 -10.29
N LEU A 165 -10.29 18.92 -11.09
CA LEU A 165 -9.94 17.50 -11.15
C LEU A 165 -9.16 17.04 -9.91
N LEU A 166 -8.33 17.90 -9.32
CA LEU A 166 -7.71 17.58 -8.03
C LEU A 166 -8.77 17.46 -6.92
N ARG A 167 -9.73 18.39 -6.86
CA ARG A 167 -10.90 18.31 -5.96
C ARG A 167 -11.72 17.06 -6.25
N TRP A 168 -11.95 16.73 -7.52
CA TRP A 168 -12.67 15.52 -7.92
C TRP A 168 -12.02 14.27 -7.32
N ALA A 169 -10.70 14.12 -7.49
CA ALA A 169 -9.96 12.97 -7.01
C ALA A 169 -9.93 12.86 -5.48
N LEU A 170 -9.78 13.97 -4.76
CA LEU A 170 -9.64 13.97 -3.30
C LEU A 170 -10.96 14.02 -2.53
N THR A 171 -11.90 14.86 -2.96
CA THR A 171 -13.12 15.23 -2.21
C THR A 171 -14.42 14.93 -2.94
N GLY A 172 -14.37 14.39 -4.17
CA GLY A 172 -15.57 14.22 -5.00
C GLY A 172 -16.09 15.54 -5.57
N GLY A 173 -15.29 16.60 -5.53
CA GLY A 173 -15.57 17.91 -6.12
C GLY A 173 -16.12 18.96 -5.13
N ARG A 174 -16.18 20.22 -5.59
CA ARG A 174 -16.60 21.38 -4.80
C ARG A 174 -18.12 21.55 -4.84
N PRO A 175 -18.84 21.46 -3.71
CA PRO A 175 -20.25 21.84 -3.65
C PRO A 175 -20.45 23.32 -3.99
N GLU A 176 -21.49 23.64 -4.75
CA GLU A 176 -21.91 25.03 -5.05
C GLU A 176 -22.07 25.85 -3.77
N SER A 177 -22.58 25.25 -2.71
CA SER A 177 -22.77 25.91 -1.42
C SER A 177 -21.46 26.35 -0.74
N CYS A 178 -20.30 25.84 -1.17
CA CYS A 178 -19.06 25.93 -0.40
C CYS A 178 -18.59 27.37 -0.18
N ASN A 179 -18.64 27.80 1.10
CA ASN A 179 -18.35 29.16 1.55
C ASN A 179 -17.43 29.20 2.79
N ASN A 180 -16.43 28.32 2.81
CA ASN A 180 -15.44 28.18 3.90
C ASN A 180 -16.03 27.68 5.23
N SER A 181 -16.97 26.74 5.16
CA SER A 181 -17.56 26.13 6.33
C SER A 181 -17.76 24.65 6.07
N ILE A 182 -17.55 23.82 7.09
CA ILE A 182 -17.83 22.38 7.03
C ILE A 182 -19.26 22.15 6.54
N ARG A 183 -20.21 22.92 7.08
CA ARG A 183 -21.65 22.84 6.76
C ARG A 183 -22.01 23.16 5.31
N SER A 184 -21.10 23.72 4.54
CA SER A 184 -21.35 24.13 3.16
C SER A 184 -20.39 23.50 2.16
N CYS A 185 -19.26 22.95 2.62
CA CYS A 185 -18.19 22.42 1.78
C CYS A 185 -17.97 20.91 1.93
N ASP A 186 -18.42 20.28 3.01
CA ASP A 186 -18.22 18.84 3.27
C ASP A 186 -19.51 18.05 3.00
N PRO A 187 -19.56 17.19 1.98
CA PRO A 187 -20.74 16.38 1.70
C PRO A 187 -21.13 15.40 2.83
N GLU A 188 -20.24 15.02 3.75
CA GLU A 188 -20.54 14.04 4.82
C GLU A 188 -21.47 14.56 5.91
N VAL A 189 -21.69 15.87 5.99
CA VAL A 189 -22.64 16.45 6.96
C VAL A 189 -24.09 16.45 6.48
N TYR A 190 -24.37 15.91 5.30
CA TYR A 190 -25.73 15.73 4.82
C TYR A 190 -26.53 14.78 5.75
N PRO A 191 -27.77 15.13 6.15
CA PRO A 191 -28.52 16.31 5.75
C PRO A 191 -28.15 17.59 6.51
N ASP A 192 -27.77 18.64 5.78
CA ASP A 192 -27.64 20.02 6.30
C ASP A 192 -28.25 21.00 5.29
N THR A 193 -29.05 21.95 5.77
CA THR A 193 -29.70 22.97 4.94
C THR A 193 -28.74 23.95 4.27
N GLN A 194 -27.48 24.00 4.70
CA GLN A 194 -26.43 24.84 4.11
C GLN A 194 -25.66 24.14 2.99
N LEU A 195 -25.86 22.84 2.78
CA LEU A 195 -25.29 22.11 1.65
C LEU A 195 -26.20 22.19 0.42
N SER A 196 -25.60 22.32 -0.76
CA SER A 196 -26.29 22.19 -2.05
C SER A 196 -26.58 20.71 -2.41
N CYS A 197 -27.03 19.92 -1.43
CA CYS A 197 -27.25 18.47 -1.56
C CYS A 197 -28.67 18.06 -1.16
N ASP A 198 -29.16 16.96 -1.74
CA ASP A 198 -30.43 16.31 -1.43
C ASP A 198 -30.25 14.78 -1.43
N ALA A 199 -31.35 14.03 -1.44
CA ALA A 199 -31.32 12.57 -1.39
C ALA A 199 -30.63 11.94 -2.63
N ASP A 200 -30.62 12.63 -3.77
CA ASP A 200 -30.12 12.09 -5.03
C ASP A 200 -28.66 12.49 -5.30
N GLY A 201 -28.13 13.51 -4.60
CA GLY A 201 -26.73 13.93 -4.71
C GLY A 201 -26.50 15.40 -4.40
N CYS A 202 -25.40 15.97 -4.90
CA CYS A 202 -25.05 17.38 -4.69
C CYS A 202 -24.94 18.15 -6.00
N VAL A 203 -25.23 19.46 -5.96
CA VAL A 203 -24.87 20.39 -7.02
C VAL A 203 -23.44 20.84 -6.77
N LEU A 204 -22.55 20.51 -7.69
CA LEU A 204 -21.14 20.92 -7.69
C LEU A 204 -20.93 22.12 -8.59
N GLU A 205 -19.94 22.95 -8.29
CA GLU A 205 -19.57 24.14 -9.07
C GLU A 205 -18.08 24.09 -9.44
N THR A 206 -17.78 24.22 -10.73
CA THR A 206 -16.40 24.30 -11.24
C THR A 206 -15.76 25.64 -10.92
N ASN A 207 -14.44 25.74 -11.06
CA ASN A 207 -13.73 27.01 -10.92
C ASN A 207 -14.20 28.10 -11.90
N GLU A 208 -14.84 27.72 -13.00
CA GLU A 208 -15.41 28.64 -13.98
C GLU A 208 -16.88 29.01 -13.73
N GLY A 209 -17.48 28.48 -12.65
CA GLY A 209 -18.88 28.74 -12.29
C GLY A 209 -19.90 27.86 -13.03
N ILE A 210 -19.45 26.76 -13.65
CA ILE A 210 -20.36 25.78 -14.26
C ILE A 210 -20.90 24.87 -13.17
N LYS A 211 -22.23 24.67 -13.14
CA LYS A 211 -22.90 23.90 -12.10
C LYS A 211 -23.45 22.59 -12.66
N VAL A 212 -23.29 21.50 -11.92
CA VAL A 212 -23.78 20.18 -12.32
C VAL A 212 -24.31 19.38 -11.14
N LYS A 213 -25.43 18.70 -11.32
CA LYS A 213 -25.98 17.76 -10.34
C LYS A 213 -25.25 16.41 -10.46
N VAL A 214 -24.58 16.00 -9.39
CA VAL A 214 -23.77 14.78 -9.32
C VAL A 214 -24.32 13.82 -8.26
N PRO A 215 -24.50 12.53 -8.58
CA PRO A 215 -25.03 11.55 -7.63
C PRO A 215 -24.04 11.19 -6.52
N TRP A 216 -24.54 10.85 -5.33
CA TRP A 216 -23.75 10.49 -4.14
C TRP A 216 -22.69 9.43 -4.39
N GLU A 217 -23.01 8.45 -5.25
CA GLU A 217 -22.15 7.32 -5.57
C GLU A 217 -20.84 7.73 -6.26
N ARG A 218 -20.82 8.90 -6.93
CA ARG A 218 -19.62 9.53 -7.50
C ARG A 218 -18.99 10.61 -6.62
N ILE A 219 -19.59 10.94 -5.47
CA ILE A 219 -19.04 11.93 -4.52
C ILE A 219 -18.36 11.22 -3.36
N SER A 220 -19.11 10.43 -2.58
CA SER A 220 -18.62 9.75 -1.37
C SER A 220 -18.69 8.22 -1.44
N GLY A 221 -19.24 7.67 -2.53
CA GLY A 221 -19.26 6.23 -2.79
C GLY A 221 -17.89 5.65 -3.17
N ALA A 222 -17.85 4.38 -3.57
CA ALA A 222 -16.62 3.68 -3.97
C ALA A 222 -15.91 4.34 -5.18
N ARG A 223 -16.65 5.05 -6.02
CA ARG A 223 -16.12 5.84 -7.15
C ARG A 223 -15.82 7.30 -6.79
N GLY A 224 -16.14 7.73 -5.57
CA GLY A 224 -16.00 9.12 -5.10
C GLY A 224 -14.60 9.55 -4.67
N GLY A 225 -14.52 10.66 -3.93
CA GLY A 225 -13.28 11.26 -3.45
C GLY A 225 -12.47 10.32 -2.55
N LEU A 226 -11.15 10.34 -2.70
CA LEU A 226 -10.22 9.46 -1.98
C LEU A 226 -10.31 9.62 -0.45
N LEU A 227 -10.49 10.84 0.06
CA LEU A 227 -10.53 11.09 1.51
C LEU A 227 -11.66 10.33 2.21
N PHE A 228 -12.82 10.15 1.55
CA PHE A 228 -13.93 9.35 2.10
C PHE A 228 -13.61 7.85 2.18
N GLN A 229 -12.64 7.39 1.40
CA GLN A 229 -12.19 5.99 1.40
C GLN A 229 -11.11 5.77 2.44
N LEU A 230 -10.16 6.71 2.56
CA LEU A 230 -9.04 6.61 3.50
C LEU A 230 -9.48 6.55 4.97
N LYS A 231 -10.66 7.07 5.31
CA LYS A 231 -11.14 7.08 6.70
C LYS A 231 -11.43 5.67 7.24
N ASN A 232 -11.61 4.69 6.35
CA ASN A 232 -11.92 3.30 6.69
C ASN A 232 -10.67 2.40 6.76
N LEU A 233 -9.47 2.95 6.55
CA LEU A 233 -8.22 2.19 6.60
C LEU A 233 -7.75 1.96 8.04
N SER A 234 -6.99 0.89 8.25
CA SER A 234 -6.31 0.58 9.51
C SER A 234 -4.89 0.09 9.19
N PRO A 235 -3.83 0.87 9.54
CA PRO A 235 -3.88 2.15 10.24
C PRO A 235 -4.48 3.26 9.37
N ARG A 236 -5.16 4.22 10.00
CA ARG A 236 -5.73 5.38 9.30
C ARG A 236 -4.68 6.49 9.21
N PRO A 237 -4.38 7.05 8.04
CA PRO A 237 -3.50 8.20 7.94
C PRO A 237 -4.10 9.42 8.64
N LEU A 238 -3.31 10.12 9.45
CA LEU A 238 -3.72 11.42 10.00
C LEU A 238 -3.26 12.50 9.04
N ILE A 239 -4.24 13.20 8.44
CA ILE A 239 -3.99 14.10 7.34
C ILE A 239 -4.08 15.55 7.81
N GLY A 240 -3.11 16.35 7.39
CA GLY A 240 -3.15 17.82 7.41
C GLY A 240 -2.87 18.36 6.01
N ALA A 241 -3.07 19.66 5.80
CA ALA A 241 -2.85 20.29 4.51
C ALA A 241 -2.31 21.71 4.64
N MET A 242 -1.39 22.09 3.76
CA MET A 242 -0.90 23.44 3.52
C MET A 242 -1.19 23.81 2.07
N PHE A 243 -1.84 24.95 1.88
CA PHE A 243 -2.14 25.49 0.56
C PHE A 243 -1.21 26.67 0.31
N PHE A 244 -0.63 26.76 -0.88
CA PHE A 244 0.38 27.77 -1.15
C PHE A 244 0.21 28.42 -2.52
N ASP A 245 0.42 29.74 -2.54
CA ASP A 245 0.52 30.55 -3.73
C ASP A 245 1.39 31.79 -3.45
N THR A 246 1.89 32.43 -4.51
CA THR A 246 2.55 33.76 -4.59
C THR A 246 3.59 34.12 -3.53
N SER A 247 3.16 34.30 -2.29
CA SER A 247 3.97 34.78 -1.18
C SER A 247 4.32 33.67 -0.17
N GLY A 248 3.76 32.47 -0.32
CA GLY A 248 4.00 31.34 0.58
C GLY A 248 2.71 30.56 0.86
N VAL A 249 2.56 30.12 2.09
CA VAL A 249 1.40 29.34 2.57
C VAL A 249 0.25 30.28 2.91
N THR A 250 -0.91 30.04 2.32
CA THR A 250 -2.12 30.87 2.47
C THR A 250 -3.11 30.28 3.45
N ARG A 251 -3.13 28.94 3.58
CA ARG A 251 -3.99 28.21 4.52
C ARG A 251 -3.28 27.00 5.08
N THR A 252 -3.63 26.67 6.32
CA THR A 252 -3.17 25.48 7.03
C THR A 252 -4.33 24.77 7.69
N VAL A 253 -4.35 23.44 7.55
CA VAL A 253 -5.03 22.48 8.42
C VAL A 253 -3.95 21.61 9.03
N TYR A 254 -3.87 21.56 10.37
CA TYR A 254 -2.85 20.81 11.08
C TYR A 254 -3.12 19.30 10.94
N ILE A 255 -2.06 18.48 11.02
CA ILE A 255 -2.17 17.02 10.92
C ILE A 255 -3.13 16.49 12.00
N GLY A 256 -4.06 15.62 11.57
CA GLY A 256 -5.19 15.17 12.38
C GLY A 256 -6.45 16.02 12.19
N ASP A 257 -6.52 16.76 11.09
CA ASP A 257 -7.67 17.59 10.69
C ASP A 257 -7.98 18.74 11.66
N PHE A 258 -6.96 19.34 12.28
CA PHE A 258 -7.17 20.40 13.27
C PHE A 258 -7.10 21.82 12.68
N VAL A 259 -8.07 22.66 13.06
CA VAL A 259 -8.03 24.13 12.92
C VAL A 259 -8.22 24.85 14.25
N ALA A 260 -8.71 24.13 15.26
CA ALA A 260 -8.83 24.52 16.65
C ALA A 260 -8.77 23.27 17.54
N SER A 261 -8.66 23.43 18.86
CA SER A 261 -8.60 22.28 19.79
C SER A 261 -9.83 21.36 19.70
N ALA A 262 -11.01 21.92 19.44
CA ALA A 262 -12.27 21.20 19.31
C ALA A 262 -12.57 20.70 17.87
N SER A 263 -11.55 20.59 17.01
CA SER A 263 -11.75 20.14 15.62
C SER A 263 -11.92 18.63 15.47
N PHE A 264 -11.48 17.84 16.46
CA PHE A 264 -11.47 16.39 16.39
C PHE A 264 -12.85 15.81 16.05
N ASP A 265 -12.83 14.73 15.27
CA ASP A 265 -14.03 14.02 14.87
C ASP A 265 -13.67 12.58 14.53
N GLY A 266 -14.07 11.63 15.38
CA GLY A 266 -13.84 10.22 15.12
C GLY A 266 -14.62 9.68 13.92
N VAL A 267 -15.73 10.33 13.54
CA VAL A 267 -16.66 9.88 12.49
C VAL A 267 -16.27 10.45 11.12
N ASN A 268 -15.98 11.76 11.08
CA ASN A 268 -15.60 12.50 9.87
C ASN A 268 -14.20 13.13 10.03
N PRO A 269 -13.13 12.30 10.03
CA PRO A 269 -11.80 12.71 10.46
C PRO A 269 -11.05 13.62 9.47
N TYR A 270 -11.64 14.00 8.34
CA TYR A 270 -11.00 14.85 7.31
C TYR A 270 -11.86 16.06 6.92
N LYS A 271 -12.89 16.40 7.71
CA LYS A 271 -13.87 17.44 7.38
C LYS A 271 -13.25 18.82 7.13
N ASN A 272 -12.20 19.20 7.88
CA ASN A 272 -11.53 20.48 7.70
C ASN A 272 -10.62 20.47 6.46
N VAL A 273 -9.90 19.38 6.20
CA VAL A 273 -9.10 19.18 4.98
C VAL A 273 -9.99 19.21 3.74
N ILE A 274 -11.12 18.49 3.73
CA ILE A 274 -12.11 18.51 2.66
C ILE A 274 -12.63 19.93 2.44
N THR A 275 -13.02 20.61 3.52
CA THR A 275 -13.50 22.00 3.48
C THR A 275 -12.45 22.93 2.86
N ALA A 276 -11.18 22.78 3.24
CA ALA A 276 -10.10 23.60 2.72
C ALA A 276 -9.85 23.34 1.23
N ILE A 277 -9.77 22.08 0.79
CA ILE A 277 -9.57 21.70 -0.62
C ILE A 277 -10.71 22.24 -1.50
N ASN A 278 -11.95 22.11 -1.04
CA ASN A 278 -13.11 22.59 -1.79
C ASN A 278 -13.18 24.12 -1.83
N TYR A 279 -12.68 24.82 -0.81
CA TYR A 279 -12.77 26.27 -0.72
C TYR A 279 -11.66 27.01 -1.49
N GLU A 280 -10.40 26.59 -1.36
CA GLU A 280 -9.24 27.38 -1.78
C GLU A 280 -9.22 27.65 -3.29
N PRO A 281 -9.25 28.92 -3.74
CA PRO A 281 -9.24 29.27 -5.15
C PRO A 281 -7.81 29.23 -5.72
N PRO A 282 -7.64 28.93 -7.02
CA PRO A 282 -6.35 29.08 -7.68
C PRO A 282 -6.01 30.57 -7.91
N GLY A 283 -4.76 30.96 -7.73
CA GLY A 283 -4.30 32.33 -7.96
C GLY A 283 -2.79 32.50 -7.87
N GLY A 284 -2.24 33.46 -8.62
CA GLY A 284 -0.86 33.89 -8.41
C GLY A 284 0.23 32.94 -8.91
N ALA A 285 1.32 32.81 -8.16
CA ALA A 285 2.56 32.12 -8.58
C ALA A 285 2.90 30.93 -7.67
N THR A 286 3.96 30.16 -7.97
CA THR A 286 4.25 28.85 -7.37
C THR A 286 5.50 28.89 -6.46
N PRO A 287 5.35 29.19 -5.15
CA PRO A 287 6.44 29.23 -4.17
C PRO A 287 6.70 27.87 -3.49
N THR A 288 7.08 26.85 -4.25
CA THR A 288 7.25 25.47 -3.73
C THR A 288 8.27 25.36 -2.61
N ALA A 289 9.44 26.03 -2.72
CA ALA A 289 10.46 25.97 -1.68
C ALA A 289 10.03 26.66 -0.37
N PRO A 290 9.45 27.88 -0.39
CA PRO A 290 8.80 28.48 0.78
C PRO A 290 7.80 27.55 1.50
N ALA A 291 6.93 26.85 0.75
CA ALA A 291 5.98 25.91 1.34
C ALA A 291 6.67 24.73 2.04
N LEU A 292 7.71 24.16 1.43
CA LEU A 292 8.50 23.08 2.04
C LEU A 292 9.32 23.55 3.25
N TRP A 293 9.84 24.77 3.26
CA TRP A 293 10.49 25.35 4.44
C TRP A 293 9.52 25.52 5.60
N ASP A 294 8.29 25.94 5.34
CA ASP A 294 7.27 26.01 6.39
C ASP A 294 6.77 24.64 6.83
N ALA A 295 6.78 23.63 5.97
CA ALA A 295 6.57 22.24 6.38
C ALA A 295 7.70 21.78 7.33
N TYR A 296 8.96 22.12 7.02
CA TYR A 296 10.10 21.86 7.91
C TYR A 296 9.94 22.55 9.27
N ASN A 297 9.59 23.84 9.26
CA ASN A 297 9.34 24.60 10.48
C ASN A 297 8.16 24.01 11.28
N TYR A 298 7.11 23.54 10.60
CA TYR A 298 5.97 22.90 11.24
C TYR A 298 6.36 21.63 11.99
N PHE A 299 7.05 20.68 11.35
CA PHE A 299 7.46 19.46 12.05
C PHE A 299 8.50 19.72 13.15
N ALA A 300 9.38 20.70 12.95
CA ALA A 300 10.33 21.16 13.96
C ALA A 300 9.66 21.98 15.09
N GLN A 301 8.41 22.40 14.91
CA GLN A 301 7.67 23.31 15.79
C GLN A 301 8.38 24.66 16.00
N ARG A 302 8.90 25.22 14.91
CA ARG A 302 9.46 26.58 14.82
C ARG A 302 8.44 27.57 14.31
N SER A 303 8.71 28.86 14.52
CA SER A 303 7.91 29.92 13.90
C SER A 303 7.99 29.83 12.37
N PRO A 304 6.86 29.88 11.66
CA PRO A 304 6.85 29.82 10.20
C PRO A 304 7.42 31.11 9.60
N GLN A 305 8.06 31.00 8.44
CA GLN A 305 8.66 32.10 7.70
C GLN A 305 7.77 32.60 6.56
N TYR A 306 6.89 31.74 6.03
CA TYR A 306 6.15 31.98 4.79
C TYR A 306 4.63 31.85 4.94
N GLY A 307 4.10 32.05 6.16
CA GLY A 307 2.65 32.01 6.44
C GLY A 307 2.10 30.64 6.86
N GLY A 308 2.97 29.67 7.07
CA GLY A 308 2.63 28.30 7.45
C GLY A 308 2.12 28.10 8.88
N PRO A 309 2.04 26.83 9.31
CA PRO A 309 1.50 26.46 10.60
C PRO A 309 2.25 27.12 11.76
N GLN A 310 1.52 27.64 12.74
CA GLN A 310 2.11 28.20 13.96
C GLN A 310 2.46 27.08 14.93
N PRO A 311 3.60 27.13 15.63
CA PRO A 311 3.99 26.09 16.56
C PRO A 311 3.09 26.07 17.81
N GLN A 312 3.13 24.95 18.51
CA GLN A 312 2.55 24.82 19.84
C GLN A 312 3.15 25.87 20.80
N THR A 313 2.27 26.62 21.49
CA THR A 313 2.67 27.63 22.47
C THR A 313 1.87 27.44 23.76
N GLY A 314 2.56 27.01 24.83
CA GLY A 314 1.93 26.72 26.13
C GLY A 314 1.08 25.44 26.14
N SER A 315 0.45 25.17 27.29
CA SER A 315 -0.45 24.02 27.51
C SER A 315 -1.80 24.22 26.84
N GLY A 316 -2.38 23.17 26.25
CA GLY A 316 -3.68 23.20 25.56
C GLY A 316 -3.59 23.47 24.05
N ASN A 317 -2.38 23.55 23.50
CA ASN A 317 -2.09 23.73 22.08
C ASN A 317 -1.36 22.53 21.46
N GLU A 318 -1.38 21.37 22.13
CA GLU A 318 -0.72 20.14 21.72
C GLU A 318 -1.22 19.67 20.35
N TRP A 319 -2.48 19.94 19.99
CA TRP A 319 -3.07 19.68 18.68
C TRP A 319 -2.35 20.34 17.49
N LYS A 320 -1.51 21.36 17.75
CA LYS A 320 -0.68 21.99 16.72
C LYS A 320 0.62 21.24 16.46
N ASN A 321 0.99 20.28 17.30
CA ASN A 321 2.23 19.53 17.17
C ASN A 321 1.94 18.13 16.61
N PRO A 322 2.46 17.78 15.43
CA PRO A 322 2.16 16.50 14.78
C PRO A 322 2.68 15.28 15.55
N MET A 323 3.51 15.48 16.58
CA MET A 323 3.92 14.40 17.49
C MET A 323 2.84 14.03 18.52
N TYR A 324 1.81 14.85 18.71
CA TYR A 324 0.72 14.56 19.63
C TYR A 324 -0.47 13.94 18.90
N ARG A 325 -1.16 13.03 19.60
CA ARG A 325 -2.33 12.31 19.11
C ARG A 325 -3.46 12.50 20.10
N CYS A 326 -4.68 12.61 19.58
CA CYS A 326 -5.85 12.54 20.43
C CYS A 326 -6.35 11.11 20.55
N PHE A 327 -6.59 10.67 21.79
CA PHE A 327 -7.19 9.36 22.08
C PHE A 327 -8.67 9.44 22.49
N ASP A 328 -9.25 10.64 22.64
CA ASP A 328 -10.66 10.89 23.03
C ASP A 328 -11.09 9.95 24.17
N ALA A 329 -10.30 9.95 25.25
CA ALA A 329 -10.42 8.95 26.32
C ALA A 329 -11.79 8.98 27.02
N ASN A 330 -12.49 10.11 26.97
CA ASN A 330 -13.82 10.28 27.54
C ASN A 330 -14.97 9.99 26.55
N GLY A 331 -14.67 9.86 25.24
CA GLY A 331 -15.62 9.57 24.17
C GLY A 331 -16.62 10.68 23.88
N ASP A 332 -16.29 11.94 24.18
CA ASP A 332 -17.16 13.10 23.96
C ASP A 332 -16.98 13.74 22.57
N GLY A 333 -16.05 13.22 21.77
CA GLY A 333 -15.76 13.70 20.43
C GLY A 333 -14.99 15.02 20.38
N ASN A 334 -14.42 15.48 21.50
CA ASN A 334 -13.60 16.69 21.58
C ASN A 334 -12.35 16.46 22.43
N CYS A 335 -11.20 16.57 21.79
CA CYS A 335 -9.92 16.43 22.47
C CYS A 335 -9.56 17.70 23.25
N GLN A 336 -9.37 17.60 24.56
CA GLN A 336 -8.97 18.73 25.39
C GLN A 336 -7.79 18.39 26.29
N GLY A 337 -6.74 19.22 26.23
CA GLY A 337 -5.63 19.20 27.19
C GLY A 337 -4.96 17.84 27.34
N ASN A 338 -5.30 17.13 28.42
CA ASN A 338 -4.70 15.86 28.83
C ASN A 338 -5.07 14.65 27.95
N GLU A 339 -5.92 14.82 26.94
CA GLU A 339 -6.26 13.77 25.96
C GLU A 339 -5.33 13.74 24.76
N PHE A 340 -4.44 14.74 24.64
CA PHE A 340 -3.34 14.73 23.70
C PHE A 340 -2.14 14.02 24.30
N GLU A 341 -1.81 12.86 23.75
CA GLU A 341 -0.66 12.07 24.18
C GLU A 341 0.46 12.15 23.14
N LEU A 342 1.69 12.18 23.62
CA LEU A 342 2.88 12.23 22.77
C LEU A 342 3.13 10.85 22.16
N VAL A 343 3.11 10.76 20.83
CA VAL A 343 3.38 9.55 20.06
C VAL A 343 4.59 9.80 19.16
N SER A 344 5.78 9.74 19.76
CA SER A 344 7.03 10.11 19.09
C SER A 344 7.47 9.16 17.98
N CYS A 345 6.94 7.94 17.96
CA CYS A 345 7.23 6.93 16.94
C CYS A 345 6.38 7.07 15.67
N ALA A 346 5.41 7.99 15.63
CA ALA A 346 4.62 8.24 14.43
C ALA A 346 5.51 8.74 13.28
N LYS A 347 5.54 7.99 12.18
CA LYS A 347 6.29 8.37 10.98
C LYS A 347 5.63 9.56 10.28
N ASN A 348 6.44 10.48 9.76
CA ASN A 348 5.99 11.68 9.04
C ASN A 348 6.19 11.54 7.54
N PHE A 349 5.19 11.96 6.77
CA PHE A 349 5.19 11.92 5.31
C PHE A 349 4.70 13.26 4.77
N VAL A 350 5.23 13.64 3.60
CA VAL A 350 4.82 14.83 2.88
C VAL A 350 4.39 14.42 1.48
N VAL A 351 3.24 14.92 1.01
CA VAL A 351 2.78 14.71 -0.36
C VAL A 351 2.63 16.08 -1.01
N LEU A 352 3.50 16.38 -1.97
CA LEU A 352 3.50 17.61 -2.74
C LEU A 352 2.67 17.42 -4.01
N LEU A 353 1.60 18.21 -4.15
CA LEU A 353 0.68 18.21 -5.28
C LEU A 353 0.82 19.54 -6.02
N THR A 354 1.42 19.53 -7.21
CA THR A 354 1.71 20.77 -7.96
C THR A 354 1.74 20.55 -9.46
N ASP A 355 1.32 21.55 -10.22
CA ASP A 355 1.18 21.52 -11.67
C ASP A 355 2.22 22.37 -12.41
N GLY A 356 3.21 22.90 -11.68
CA GLY A 356 4.05 23.97 -12.21
C GLY A 356 5.52 23.88 -11.83
N GLN A 357 6.32 24.57 -12.65
CA GLN A 357 7.68 24.97 -12.30
C GLN A 357 7.61 25.96 -11.13
N TRP A 358 8.43 25.74 -10.09
CA TRP A 358 8.61 26.72 -9.04
C TRP A 358 9.18 28.01 -9.66
N ASN A 359 8.46 29.13 -9.50
CA ASN A 359 8.82 30.43 -10.10
C ASN A 359 8.95 31.55 -9.06
N ARG A 360 8.83 31.19 -7.78
CA ARG A 360 9.12 32.04 -6.63
C ARG A 360 9.84 31.28 -5.53
N GLY A 361 10.72 31.97 -4.80
CA GLY A 361 11.47 31.40 -3.69
C GLY A 361 12.32 32.43 -2.95
N GLY A 362 13.07 31.95 -1.95
CA GLY A 362 13.95 32.76 -1.12
C GLY A 362 13.22 33.52 0.00
N TYR A 363 13.99 34.17 0.87
CA TYR A 363 13.47 35.06 1.91
C TYR A 363 14.03 36.49 1.74
N PRO A 364 13.18 37.52 1.55
CA PRO A 364 11.74 37.44 1.29
C PRO A 364 11.43 36.73 -0.04
N VAL A 365 10.19 36.27 -0.21
CA VAL A 365 9.78 35.56 -1.43
C VAL A 365 9.85 36.49 -2.64
N ILE A 366 10.71 36.13 -3.59
CA ILE A 366 10.94 36.84 -4.84
C ILE A 366 10.69 35.93 -6.05
N SER A 367 10.49 36.52 -7.23
CA SER A 367 10.46 35.76 -8.47
C SER A 367 11.87 35.29 -8.83
N THR A 368 12.07 33.97 -8.81
CA THR A 368 13.35 33.33 -9.10
C THR A 368 13.13 31.86 -9.48
N CYS A 369 13.97 31.37 -10.39
CA CYS A 369 14.14 29.94 -10.72
C CYS A 369 15.60 29.52 -10.61
N ARG A 370 16.30 30.16 -9.68
CA ARG A 370 17.73 30.01 -9.46
C ARG A 370 18.02 29.84 -7.98
N ILE A 371 18.87 28.88 -7.67
CA ILE A 371 19.42 28.64 -6.32
C ILE A 371 20.43 29.71 -5.84
N ASP A 372 20.73 30.75 -6.64
CA ASP A 372 21.84 31.68 -6.37
C ASP A 372 21.67 32.56 -5.11
N ALA A 373 20.46 32.66 -4.55
CA ALA A 373 20.18 33.55 -3.42
C ALA A 373 20.67 32.97 -2.07
N ASP A 374 20.26 31.75 -1.76
CA ASP A 374 20.67 30.97 -0.60
C ASP A 374 20.67 29.50 -1.02
N SER A 375 21.65 28.71 -0.59
CA SER A 375 21.75 27.28 -0.91
C SER A 375 21.59 26.39 0.32
N GLU A 376 21.30 26.96 1.48
CA GLU A 376 21.17 26.24 2.74
C GLU A 376 19.82 26.48 3.41
N ALA A 377 19.64 27.58 4.15
CA ALA A 377 18.55 27.71 5.12
C ALA A 377 17.25 28.31 4.54
N GLU A 378 17.37 29.19 3.56
CA GLU A 378 16.23 29.86 2.90
C GLU A 378 16.32 29.67 1.39
N SER A 379 16.81 28.50 0.98
CA SER A 379 17.04 28.20 -0.42
C SER A 379 15.76 28.35 -1.24
N PRO A 380 15.81 29.06 -2.38
CA PRO A 380 14.67 29.16 -3.29
C PRO A 380 14.46 27.86 -4.08
N ASP A 381 15.44 26.95 -4.11
CA ASP A 381 15.31 25.65 -4.76
C ASP A 381 14.67 24.62 -3.82
N PRO A 382 13.53 24.02 -4.18
CA PRO A 382 12.77 23.12 -3.31
C PRO A 382 13.45 21.78 -3.02
N SER A 383 14.47 21.37 -3.78
CA SER A 383 15.24 20.17 -3.45
C SER A 383 16.03 20.29 -2.15
N VAL A 384 16.39 21.52 -1.74
CA VAL A 384 17.10 21.77 -0.48
C VAL A 384 16.22 21.50 0.74
N PRO A 385 15.04 22.13 0.92
CA PRO A 385 14.17 21.79 2.04
C PRO A 385 13.69 20.33 2.01
N ALA A 386 13.52 19.70 0.83
CA ALA A 386 13.23 18.27 0.74
C ALA A 386 14.33 17.40 1.36
N TYR A 387 15.61 17.67 1.03
CA TYR A 387 16.76 17.02 1.66
C TYR A 387 16.81 17.28 3.18
N PHE A 388 16.46 18.48 3.62
CA PHE A 388 16.44 18.81 5.05
C PHE A 388 15.35 18.06 5.81
N LEU A 389 14.13 17.99 5.25
CA LEU A 389 13.02 17.23 5.82
C LEU A 389 13.37 15.76 5.99
N HIS A 390 14.00 15.16 4.99
CA HIS A 390 14.24 13.73 4.93
C HIS A 390 15.59 13.28 5.54
N LYS A 391 16.72 13.79 5.03
CA LYS A 391 18.06 13.34 5.40
C LYS A 391 18.61 14.04 6.64
N ARG A 392 18.58 15.39 6.69
CA ARG A 392 19.08 16.10 7.89
C ARG A 392 18.13 15.96 9.07
N GLY A 393 16.83 15.85 8.79
CA GLY A 393 15.78 15.85 9.79
C GLY A 393 15.75 17.15 10.60
N PHE A 394 15.10 17.06 11.75
CA PHE A 394 14.88 18.18 12.66
C PHE A 394 14.77 17.68 14.10
N THR A 395 14.97 18.59 15.05
CA THR A 395 14.60 18.37 16.44
C THR A 395 13.33 19.16 16.70
N ASN A 396 12.28 18.48 17.17
CA ASN A 396 11.03 19.12 17.56
C ASN A 396 11.26 19.92 18.85
N GLU A 397 11.13 21.25 18.80
CA GLU A 397 11.57 22.13 19.89
C GLU A 397 10.83 21.92 21.22
N PRO A 398 9.49 21.73 21.24
CA PRO A 398 8.76 21.44 22.48
C PRO A 398 9.14 20.11 23.15
N THR A 399 9.41 19.05 22.37
CA THR A 399 9.63 17.70 22.91
C THR A 399 11.11 17.34 23.06
N GLY A 400 12.00 18.03 22.33
CA GLY A 400 13.43 17.72 22.25
C GLY A 400 13.75 16.46 21.44
N ILE A 401 12.77 15.87 20.76
CA ILE A 401 12.92 14.61 20.04
C ILE A 401 13.43 14.86 18.62
N GLN A 402 14.46 14.12 18.22
CA GLN A 402 14.94 14.12 16.84
C GLN A 402 14.00 13.29 15.96
N SER A 403 13.59 13.86 14.84
CA SER A 403 12.68 13.24 13.89
C SER A 403 13.00 13.71 12.46
N TYR A 404 12.30 13.15 11.50
CA TYR A 404 12.50 13.38 10.07
C TYR A 404 11.22 12.99 9.31
N VAL A 405 11.14 13.38 8.04
CA VAL A 405 10.12 12.90 7.10
C VAL A 405 10.62 11.62 6.45
N GLU A 406 9.89 10.52 6.65
CA GLU A 406 10.23 9.19 6.15
C GLU A 406 10.33 9.18 4.62
N SER A 407 9.33 9.76 3.93
CA SER A 407 9.36 9.96 2.48
C SER A 407 8.57 11.22 2.12
N LEU A 408 9.08 11.97 1.15
CA LEU A 408 8.39 13.06 0.47
C LEU A 408 8.02 12.62 -0.95
N TYR A 409 6.73 12.54 -1.21
CA TYR A 409 6.17 12.17 -2.51
C TYR A 409 5.84 13.42 -3.32
N THR A 410 6.09 13.38 -4.63
CA THR A 410 5.68 14.45 -5.54
C THR A 410 4.71 13.90 -6.57
N VAL A 411 3.50 14.45 -6.63
CA VAL A 411 2.52 14.16 -7.68
C VAL A 411 2.46 15.37 -8.61
N GLY A 412 3.07 15.20 -9.78
CA GLY A 412 3.09 16.18 -10.85
C GLY A 412 1.79 16.19 -11.63
N LEU A 413 1.07 17.30 -11.59
CA LEU A 413 -0.24 17.48 -12.21
C LEU A 413 -0.10 18.16 -13.59
N TRP A 414 -0.38 17.49 -14.71
CA TRP A 414 -0.25 18.07 -16.06
C TRP A 414 1.14 18.66 -16.39
N LEU A 415 2.20 18.01 -15.91
CA LEU A 415 3.58 18.50 -16.01
C LEU A 415 4.32 18.12 -17.30
N GLY A 416 5.32 18.95 -17.62
CA GLY A 416 6.35 18.67 -18.61
C GLY A 416 7.57 19.57 -18.39
N GLY A 417 8.64 19.31 -19.15
CA GLY A 417 9.80 20.21 -19.22
C GLY A 417 10.59 20.34 -17.91
N THR A 418 10.95 21.57 -17.56
CA THR A 418 11.82 21.94 -16.42
C THR A 418 11.13 21.76 -15.07
N GLY A 419 9.81 21.98 -14.99
CA GLY A 419 9.03 21.75 -13.77
C GLY A 419 8.97 20.28 -13.37
N GLU A 420 8.76 19.39 -14.35
CA GLU A 420 8.79 17.94 -14.13
C GLU A 420 10.17 17.48 -13.63
N LEU A 421 11.25 18.02 -14.22
CA LEU A 421 12.61 17.73 -13.78
C LEU A 421 12.88 18.21 -12.35
N ALA A 422 12.37 19.39 -11.99
CA ALA A 422 12.49 19.88 -10.63
C ALA A 422 11.78 18.95 -9.63
N LEU A 423 10.56 18.51 -9.93
CA LEU A 423 9.84 17.55 -9.07
C LEU A 423 10.56 16.22 -8.90
N LYS A 424 11.13 15.67 -9.98
CA LYS A 424 11.95 14.44 -9.87
C LYS A 424 13.13 14.63 -8.93
N ASN A 425 13.80 15.78 -8.97
CA ASN A 425 14.86 16.08 -8.01
C ASN A 425 14.29 16.18 -6.58
N ILE A 426 13.16 16.87 -6.37
CA ILE A 426 12.53 16.98 -5.04
C ILE A 426 12.19 15.59 -4.46
N ALA A 427 11.57 14.71 -5.25
CA ALA A 427 11.26 13.33 -4.87
C ALA A 427 12.52 12.55 -4.47
N MET A 428 13.53 12.55 -5.35
CA MET A 428 14.82 11.89 -5.10
C MET A 428 15.49 12.36 -3.80
N TYR A 429 15.61 13.68 -3.60
CA TYR A 429 16.22 14.26 -2.39
C TYR A 429 15.35 14.08 -1.14
N GLY A 430 14.05 13.85 -1.33
CA GLY A 430 13.06 13.69 -0.27
C GLY A 430 12.79 12.24 0.16
N SER A 431 13.41 11.23 -0.46
CA SER A 431 13.11 9.83 -0.13
C SER A 431 14.24 8.80 -0.35
N PHE A 432 15.45 9.23 -0.70
CA PHE A 432 16.56 8.29 -0.92
C PHE A 432 16.99 7.54 0.35
N ASP A 433 17.63 6.38 0.25
CA ASP A 433 18.12 5.65 1.41
C ASP A 433 19.06 6.52 2.27
N ARG A 434 18.60 6.85 3.48
CA ARG A 434 19.29 7.72 4.44
C ARG A 434 20.58 7.13 4.99
N SER A 435 20.86 5.84 4.75
CA SER A 435 22.19 5.24 4.97
C SER A 435 23.26 5.91 4.12
N ARG A 436 22.87 6.50 2.98
CA ARG A 436 23.71 7.31 2.10
C ARG A 436 23.72 8.77 2.54
N GLU A 437 24.82 9.47 2.25
CA GLU A 437 24.91 10.92 2.46
C GLU A 437 24.23 11.73 1.35
N TRP A 438 24.21 11.17 0.13
CA TRP A 438 23.70 11.82 -1.08
C TRP A 438 23.15 10.78 -2.07
N PRO A 439 22.03 11.05 -2.75
CA PRO A 439 21.46 10.13 -3.74
C PRO A 439 22.40 9.97 -4.94
N GLY A 440 22.91 8.76 -5.17
CA GLY A 440 23.83 8.48 -6.29
C GLY A 440 25.20 9.19 -6.24
N GLY A 441 25.59 9.80 -5.10
CA GLY A 441 26.88 10.49 -4.90
C GLY A 441 26.90 12.00 -5.20
N THR A 442 27.96 12.73 -4.83
CA THR A 442 27.97 14.21 -4.76
C THR A 442 28.06 14.98 -6.10
N SER A 443 28.02 14.28 -7.25
CA SER A 443 28.20 14.92 -8.56
C SER A 443 26.87 15.27 -9.21
N GLY A 444 26.61 16.56 -9.45
CA GLY A 444 25.58 16.99 -10.42
C GLY A 444 24.62 18.07 -9.93
N TYR A 445 24.37 18.14 -8.62
CA TYR A 445 23.51 19.17 -8.01
C TYR A 445 24.32 20.21 -7.22
N PRO A 446 23.97 21.51 -7.29
CA PRO A 446 22.97 22.07 -8.20
C PRO A 446 23.49 22.08 -9.64
N GLY A 447 22.60 21.74 -10.58
CA GLY A 447 22.85 21.85 -12.01
C GLY A 447 23.28 23.27 -12.38
N ARG A 448 24.12 23.39 -13.42
CA ARG A 448 24.56 24.69 -13.95
C ARG A 448 23.38 25.45 -14.57
N THR A 449 23.67 26.57 -15.23
CA THR A 449 22.62 27.36 -15.85
C THR A 449 21.95 26.65 -17.02
N CYS A 450 20.62 26.70 -17.09
CA CYS A 450 19.81 26.26 -18.23
C CYS A 450 18.82 27.37 -18.63
N GLY A 451 18.12 27.20 -19.75
CA GLY A 451 17.11 28.16 -20.18
C GLY A 451 16.69 27.92 -21.65
N PRO A 452 15.43 28.17 -22.02
CA PRO A 452 14.35 28.75 -21.21
C PRO A 452 13.87 27.82 -20.07
N VAL A 453 13.24 28.40 -19.04
CA VAL A 453 12.63 27.69 -17.90
C VAL A 453 11.14 27.99 -17.91
N ASP A 454 10.34 26.94 -17.85
CA ASP A 454 8.88 27.01 -17.98
C ASP A 454 8.29 27.95 -16.92
N ASP A 455 7.32 28.78 -17.33
CA ASP A 455 6.61 29.71 -16.45
C ASP A 455 7.49 30.64 -15.57
N CYS A 456 8.75 30.82 -15.97
CA CYS A 456 9.72 31.63 -15.24
C CYS A 456 10.53 32.57 -16.13
N CYS A 457 11.11 32.08 -17.22
CA CYS A 457 11.95 32.90 -18.09
C CYS A 457 12.12 32.32 -19.50
N SER A 458 12.15 33.19 -20.51
CA SER A 458 12.18 32.82 -21.93
C SER A 458 13.56 32.94 -22.61
N TYR A 459 14.60 33.32 -21.88
CA TYR A 459 15.96 33.50 -22.40
C TYR A 459 16.92 32.41 -21.89
N SER A 460 18.06 32.24 -22.57
CA SER A 460 19.05 31.21 -22.19
C SER A 460 19.77 31.54 -20.87
N ASN A 461 20.20 30.50 -20.14
CA ASN A 461 20.93 30.61 -18.87
C ASN A 461 20.20 31.35 -17.74
N CYS A 462 18.88 31.32 -17.77
CA CYS A 462 18.02 32.00 -16.81
C CYS A 462 17.68 31.14 -15.57
N GLY A 463 17.72 29.81 -15.68
CA GLY A 463 17.53 28.86 -14.57
C GLY A 463 18.83 28.37 -13.96
N LYS A 464 18.76 27.84 -12.74
CA LYS A 464 19.84 27.10 -12.06
C LYS A 464 19.28 26.25 -10.91
N GLY A 465 19.85 25.07 -10.65
CA GLY A 465 19.39 24.17 -9.58
C GLY A 465 18.57 23.00 -10.13
N SER A 466 17.57 22.55 -9.37
CA SER A 466 16.67 21.44 -9.72
C SER A 466 16.06 21.50 -11.13
N PRO A 467 15.61 22.66 -11.69
CA PRO A 467 15.10 22.71 -13.06
C PRO A 467 16.17 22.45 -14.13
N CYS A 468 17.45 22.48 -13.76
CA CYS A 468 18.60 22.28 -14.64
C CYS A 468 19.42 21.04 -14.28
N THR A 469 18.98 20.24 -13.30
CA THR A 469 19.75 19.10 -12.78
C THR A 469 19.19 17.80 -13.35
N PRO A 470 19.90 17.13 -14.27
CA PRO A 470 19.49 15.79 -14.70
C PRO A 470 19.61 14.81 -13.52
N LEU A 471 18.77 13.79 -13.49
CA LEU A 471 18.91 12.69 -12.53
C LEU A 471 20.24 11.95 -12.74
N PRO A 472 20.87 11.43 -11.66
CA PRO A 472 22.10 10.65 -11.77
C PRO A 472 21.96 9.45 -12.71
N SER A 473 23.02 9.16 -13.49
CA SER A 473 23.08 8.00 -14.38
C SER A 473 24.43 7.26 -14.23
N PRO A 474 24.45 5.92 -14.08
CA PRO A 474 23.28 5.02 -14.02
C PRO A 474 22.40 5.31 -12.80
N SER A 475 21.12 4.93 -12.85
CA SER A 475 20.26 5.05 -11.69
C SER A 475 20.69 4.10 -10.59
N PHE A 476 20.34 4.43 -9.35
CA PHE A 476 20.81 3.75 -8.16
C PHE A 476 19.62 3.31 -7.31
N SER A 477 19.74 2.11 -6.72
CA SER A 477 18.68 1.49 -5.92
C SER A 477 18.33 2.21 -4.62
N ASP A 478 19.08 3.27 -4.25
CA ASP A 478 18.78 4.09 -3.07
C ASP A 478 17.60 5.05 -3.32
N TRP A 479 17.26 5.38 -4.56
CA TRP A 479 16.11 6.24 -4.89
C TRP A 479 15.26 5.73 -6.07
N ASP A 480 15.79 4.81 -6.88
CA ASP A 480 15.13 4.16 -8.02
C ASP A 480 15.34 2.65 -7.88
N ARG A 481 14.43 1.98 -7.16
CA ARG A 481 14.56 0.56 -6.83
C ARG A 481 14.20 -0.33 -8.02
N ASP A 482 13.26 0.10 -8.86
CA ASP A 482 12.81 -0.68 -10.03
C ASP A 482 13.69 -0.50 -11.28
N GLY A 483 14.59 0.49 -11.26
CA GLY A 483 15.59 0.75 -12.29
C GLY A 483 15.03 1.43 -13.53
N ASP A 484 13.88 2.09 -13.44
CA ASP A 484 13.22 2.75 -14.57
C ASP A 484 13.81 4.14 -14.91
N GLY A 485 14.70 4.64 -14.05
CA GLY A 485 15.35 5.95 -14.17
C GLY A 485 14.56 7.10 -13.57
N LEU A 486 13.47 6.84 -12.85
CA LEU A 486 12.64 7.77 -12.12
C LEU A 486 12.68 7.46 -10.61
N PRO A 487 12.53 8.47 -9.74
CA PRO A 487 12.41 8.20 -8.31
C PRO A 487 11.12 7.46 -7.98
N ASP A 488 11.20 6.44 -7.11
CA ASP A 488 10.05 5.63 -6.68
C ASP A 488 8.90 6.49 -6.09
N THR A 489 9.23 7.66 -5.55
CA THR A 489 8.30 8.61 -4.91
C THR A 489 7.83 9.74 -5.84
N PHE A 490 8.24 9.72 -7.11
CA PHE A 490 7.78 10.64 -8.14
C PHE A 490 6.63 10.01 -8.92
N TYR A 491 5.50 10.72 -8.97
CA TYR A 491 4.33 10.33 -9.74
C TYR A 491 3.92 11.43 -10.70
N LYS A 492 3.47 11.03 -11.89
CA LYS A 492 2.88 11.93 -12.88
C LYS A 492 1.41 11.57 -13.10
N ALA A 493 0.57 12.59 -13.21
CA ALA A 493 -0.84 12.44 -13.51
C ALA A 493 -1.35 13.58 -14.41
N ASP A 494 -1.93 13.21 -15.55
CA ASP A 494 -2.45 14.16 -16.55
C ASP A 494 -4.00 14.09 -16.68
N ASP A 495 -4.67 13.37 -15.80
CA ASP A 495 -6.12 13.30 -15.72
C ASP A 495 -6.60 12.89 -14.31
N ALA A 496 -7.91 13.05 -14.05
CA ALA A 496 -8.50 12.75 -12.75
C ALA A 496 -8.34 11.28 -12.30
N VAL A 497 -8.36 10.31 -13.23
CA VAL A 497 -8.21 8.89 -12.90
C VAL A 497 -6.79 8.63 -12.44
N GLN A 498 -5.79 9.10 -13.21
CA GLN A 498 -4.39 8.99 -12.85
C GLN A 498 -4.11 9.66 -11.50
N ILE A 499 -4.64 10.86 -11.23
CA ILE A 499 -4.44 11.53 -9.93
C ILE A 499 -4.88 10.62 -8.79
N LYS A 500 -6.07 10.03 -8.91
CA LYS A 500 -6.61 9.15 -7.88
C LYS A 500 -5.77 7.88 -7.72
N GLU A 501 -5.40 7.23 -8.82
CA GLU A 501 -4.54 6.04 -8.81
C GLU A 501 -3.18 6.31 -8.16
N ARG A 502 -2.51 7.42 -8.55
CA ARG A 502 -1.21 7.80 -7.99
C ARG A 502 -1.30 8.12 -6.51
N LEU A 503 -2.36 8.77 -6.07
CA LEU A 503 -2.58 9.03 -4.65
C LEU A 503 -2.89 7.75 -3.86
N ILE A 504 -3.55 6.76 -4.47
CA ILE A 504 -3.73 5.43 -3.85
C ILE A 504 -2.37 4.75 -3.69
N ASP A 505 -1.53 4.75 -4.73
CA ASP A 505 -0.17 4.19 -4.67
C ASP A 505 0.66 4.83 -3.55
N VAL A 506 0.63 6.17 -3.45
CA VAL A 506 1.26 6.93 -2.37
C VAL A 506 0.75 6.50 -0.99
N MET A 507 -0.57 6.40 -0.81
CA MET A 507 -1.16 6.02 0.48
C MET A 507 -0.81 4.59 0.87
N LEU A 508 -0.82 3.65 -0.09
CA LEU A 508 -0.41 2.27 0.16
C LEU A 508 1.06 2.19 0.57
N ASP A 509 1.95 2.95 -0.07
CA ASP A 509 3.36 3.00 0.29
C ASP A 509 3.58 3.59 1.69
N ILE A 510 2.88 4.68 2.03
CA ILE A 510 2.86 5.26 3.38
C ILE A 510 2.45 4.22 4.43
N LEU A 511 1.39 3.46 4.17
CA LEU A 511 0.89 2.44 5.11
C LEU A 511 1.86 1.28 5.27
N ARG A 512 2.55 0.86 4.20
CA ARG A 512 3.64 -0.12 4.28
C ARG A 512 4.77 0.39 5.19
N HIS A 513 5.18 1.65 5.03
CA HIS A 513 6.19 2.26 5.87
C HIS A 513 5.73 2.40 7.34
N ALA A 514 4.47 2.77 7.59
CA ALA A 514 3.91 2.88 8.93
C ALA A 514 3.83 1.53 9.67
N SER A 515 3.74 0.42 8.93
CA SER A 515 3.60 -0.93 9.46
C SER A 515 4.93 -1.67 9.64
N SER A 516 6.09 -1.00 9.52
CA SER A 516 7.43 -1.62 9.53
C SER A 516 7.92 -2.12 10.91
N GLY A 517 7.03 -2.46 11.83
CA GLY A 517 7.36 -3.03 13.15
C GLY A 517 7.37 -4.56 13.13
N THR A 518 8.20 -5.20 13.97
CA THR A 518 8.16 -6.65 14.18
C THR A 518 6.91 -7.00 14.98
N ALA A 519 5.93 -7.64 14.34
CA ALA A 519 4.87 -8.31 15.06
C ALA A 519 5.38 -9.71 15.45
N ALA A 520 6.02 -9.82 16.63
CA ALA A 520 6.15 -11.14 17.22
C ALA A 520 4.74 -11.57 17.63
N SER A 521 4.28 -12.73 17.17
CA SER A 521 3.15 -13.38 17.79
C SER A 521 3.59 -13.79 19.21
N VAL A 522 3.41 -12.88 20.17
CA VAL A 522 3.52 -13.16 21.62
C VAL A 522 2.19 -13.78 22.13
N LEU A 523 1.24 -14.07 21.23
CA LEU A 523 0.11 -14.92 21.53
C LEU A 523 0.59 -16.38 21.56
N ALA A 524 1.04 -16.76 22.76
CA ALA A 524 1.18 -18.10 23.27
C ALA A 524 0.68 -19.19 22.33
N SER A 525 1.61 -19.80 21.60
CA SER A 525 1.38 -21.10 21.03
C SER A 525 2.56 -22.02 21.27
N SER A 526 2.98 -22.02 22.53
CA SER A 526 3.82 -23.07 23.09
C SER A 526 3.07 -24.39 23.06
N GLU A 527 3.31 -25.21 22.04
CA GLU A 527 3.14 -26.66 22.17
C GLU A 527 4.44 -27.23 22.72
N GLY A 528 4.62 -27.07 24.04
CA GLY A 528 5.75 -27.64 24.75
C GLY A 528 5.52 -29.14 24.97
N SER A 529 6.10 -29.96 24.11
CA SER A 529 6.35 -31.36 24.44
C SER A 529 7.73 -31.45 25.10
N GLY A 530 7.78 -31.33 26.42
CA GLY A 530 8.91 -31.78 27.22
C GLY A 530 10.13 -30.85 27.38
N ALA A 531 10.47 -29.96 26.43
CA ALA A 531 11.58 -28.99 26.63
C ALA A 531 11.74 -27.87 25.57
N ASN A 532 10.96 -27.80 24.49
CA ASN A 532 11.21 -26.88 23.36
C ASN A 532 10.04 -25.89 23.14
N LEU A 533 10.36 -24.66 22.74
CA LEU A 533 9.43 -23.62 22.32
C LEU A 533 9.72 -23.22 20.88
N PHE A 534 8.67 -23.14 20.06
CA PHE A 534 8.74 -22.57 18.72
C PHE A 534 8.05 -21.22 18.71
N GLN A 535 8.75 -20.19 18.21
CA GLN A 535 8.23 -18.84 18.10
C GLN A 535 8.23 -18.40 16.64
N ALA A 536 7.04 -18.20 16.10
CA ALA A 536 6.84 -17.63 14.78
C ALA A 536 6.84 -16.09 14.86
N VAL A 537 7.53 -15.46 13.92
CA VAL A 537 7.67 -14.00 13.82
C VAL A 537 7.49 -13.60 12.37
N PHE A 538 6.85 -12.45 12.16
CA PHE A 538 6.79 -11.84 10.84
C PHE A 538 7.18 -10.37 10.84
N TYR A 539 7.63 -9.94 9.67
CA TYR A 539 8.07 -8.57 9.40
C TYR A 539 7.37 -8.09 8.14
N PRO A 540 6.42 -7.14 8.23
CA PRO A 540 5.84 -6.49 7.06
C PRO A 540 6.90 -5.83 6.18
N LYS A 541 7.94 -5.27 6.81
CA LYS A 541 9.15 -4.76 6.17
C LYS A 541 10.36 -5.02 7.07
N ARG A 542 11.40 -5.69 6.56
CA ARG A 542 12.62 -6.05 7.31
C ARG A 542 13.86 -5.47 6.63
N ALA A 543 14.61 -4.66 7.36
CA ALA A 543 15.91 -4.17 6.91
C ALA A 543 17.01 -5.22 7.12
N PHE A 544 17.80 -5.45 6.08
CA PHE A 544 19.05 -6.22 6.08
C PHE A 544 20.25 -5.27 5.90
N GLU A 545 21.47 -5.80 5.71
CA GLU A 545 22.68 -4.95 5.65
C GLU A 545 22.72 -3.99 4.46
N LYS A 546 22.13 -4.38 3.31
CA LYS A 546 22.16 -3.59 2.07
C LYS A 546 20.79 -3.40 1.43
N GLU A 547 19.81 -4.20 1.82
CA GLU A 547 18.49 -4.28 1.19
C GLU A 547 17.38 -4.24 2.24
N GLU A 548 16.17 -3.87 1.83
CA GLU A 548 14.95 -4.07 2.62
C GLU A 548 14.07 -5.10 1.91
N VAL A 549 13.51 -6.04 2.66
CA VAL A 549 12.61 -7.08 2.10
C VAL A 549 11.28 -7.05 2.84
N ASP A 550 10.20 -6.97 2.07
CA ASP A 550 8.84 -6.97 2.59
C ASP A 550 8.37 -8.38 2.96
N TRP A 551 7.43 -8.48 3.90
CA TRP A 551 6.68 -9.69 4.27
C TRP A 551 7.55 -10.95 4.41
N THR A 552 8.52 -10.87 5.32
CA THR A 552 9.40 -11.99 5.65
C THR A 552 8.96 -12.65 6.95
N GLY A 553 9.07 -13.97 7.03
CA GLY A 553 8.83 -14.74 8.26
C GLY A 553 10.08 -15.40 8.79
N GLU A 554 10.08 -15.67 10.09
CA GLU A 554 11.12 -16.38 10.79
C GLU A 554 10.49 -17.31 11.84
N LEU A 555 11.07 -18.50 12.00
CA LEU A 555 10.68 -19.44 13.04
C LEU A 555 11.89 -19.72 13.93
N HIS A 556 11.83 -19.25 15.16
CA HIS A 556 12.83 -19.49 16.19
C HIS A 556 12.50 -20.76 16.97
N ALA A 557 13.49 -21.64 17.16
CA ALA A 557 13.42 -22.72 18.13
C ALA A 557 14.23 -22.34 19.38
N LEU A 558 13.62 -22.39 20.54
CA LEU A 558 14.21 -22.03 21.82
C LEU A 558 13.98 -23.16 22.84
N TRP A 559 14.74 -23.14 23.92
CA TRP A 559 14.49 -24.02 25.05
C TRP A 559 13.34 -23.48 25.90
N TYR A 560 12.50 -24.39 26.39
CA TYR A 560 11.47 -24.14 27.38
C TYR A 560 11.74 -24.99 28.61
N TYR A 561 12.33 -24.35 29.62
CA TYR A 561 12.69 -25.01 30.85
C TYR A 561 11.48 -25.09 31.78
N VAL A 562 11.24 -26.30 32.28
CA VAL A 562 10.23 -26.60 33.30
C VAL A 562 10.90 -27.32 34.45
N ASP A 563 10.94 -26.68 35.62
CA ASP A 563 11.42 -27.31 36.85
C ASP A 563 10.50 -28.50 37.23
N PRO A 564 11.06 -29.65 37.66
CA PRO A 564 10.31 -30.77 38.22
C PRO A 564 9.25 -30.43 39.28
N ASN A 565 9.44 -29.36 40.07
CA ASN A 565 8.47 -28.89 41.07
C ASN A 565 7.49 -27.83 40.54
N LEU A 566 7.58 -27.48 39.26
CA LEU A 566 6.78 -26.46 38.58
C LEU A 566 6.89 -25.05 39.20
N GLN A 567 7.99 -24.76 39.91
CA GLN A 567 8.19 -23.44 40.54
C GLN A 567 8.82 -22.45 39.56
N ASN A 568 9.71 -22.94 38.70
CA ASN A 568 10.43 -22.15 37.70
C ASN A 568 10.04 -22.58 36.28
N LEU A 569 9.56 -21.62 35.49
CA LEU A 569 9.25 -21.77 34.07
C LEU A 569 9.89 -20.61 33.32
N ASN A 570 10.74 -20.90 32.34
CA ASN A 570 11.35 -19.84 31.52
C ASN A 570 11.80 -20.33 30.14
N ILE A 571 12.02 -19.36 29.27
CA ILE A 571 12.54 -19.57 27.92
C ILE A 571 14.05 -19.34 27.97
N ARG A 572 14.82 -20.19 27.31
CA ARG A 572 16.28 -20.09 27.25
C ARG A 572 16.79 -20.14 25.82
N GLU A 573 17.87 -19.38 25.56
CA GLU A 573 18.64 -19.47 24.32
C GLU A 573 19.69 -20.59 24.43
N ASP A 574 20.25 -21.02 23.30
CA ASP A 574 21.35 -22.00 23.20
C ASP A 574 22.68 -21.22 23.09
N THR A 575 23.25 -20.82 24.22
CA THR A 575 24.25 -19.74 24.27
C THR A 575 25.58 -20.14 23.62
N ASP A 576 25.95 -21.41 23.74
CA ASP A 576 27.15 -22.01 23.17
C ASP A 576 26.88 -22.83 21.89
N GLU A 577 25.63 -22.82 21.40
CA GLU A 577 25.19 -23.47 20.16
C GLU A 577 25.52 -24.97 20.10
N ASN A 578 25.38 -25.65 21.24
CA ASN A 578 25.72 -27.07 21.42
C ASN A 578 24.49 -28.01 21.41
N GLU A 579 23.29 -27.47 21.19
CA GLU A 579 22.02 -28.20 21.15
C GLU A 579 21.68 -28.94 22.46
N THR A 580 22.24 -28.51 23.59
CA THR A 580 22.12 -29.09 24.92
C THR A 580 21.79 -28.03 25.96
N LEU A 581 20.58 -28.09 26.50
CA LEU A 581 20.12 -27.17 27.54
C LEU A 581 20.93 -27.34 28.83
N ASN A 582 21.76 -26.36 29.16
CA ASN A 582 22.54 -26.28 30.39
C ASN A 582 22.14 -25.03 31.20
N LEU A 583 21.65 -25.22 32.42
CA LEU A 583 21.10 -24.12 33.23
C LEU A 583 22.12 -23.02 33.57
N LYS A 584 23.42 -23.28 33.56
CA LYS A 584 24.44 -22.25 33.84
C LYS A 584 24.93 -21.52 32.61
N ASP A 585 25.07 -22.25 31.52
CA ASP A 585 25.64 -21.72 30.28
C ASP A 585 24.57 -21.04 29.44
N ASP A 586 23.35 -21.59 29.42
CA ASP A 586 22.22 -21.09 28.63
C ASP A 586 21.42 -20.02 29.34
N ARG A 587 21.44 -18.83 28.74
CA ARG A 587 20.81 -17.62 29.29
C ARG A 587 19.29 -17.70 29.22
N VAL A 588 18.66 -17.18 30.27
CA VAL A 588 17.22 -16.95 30.30
C VAL A 588 16.88 -15.74 29.43
N VAL A 589 15.90 -15.90 28.55
CA VAL A 589 15.44 -14.86 27.63
C VAL A 589 14.02 -14.44 27.95
N GLN A 590 13.80 -13.12 28.01
CA GLN A 590 12.50 -12.51 28.23
C GLN A 590 12.19 -11.53 27.11
N PHE A 591 11.20 -11.90 26.29
CA PHE A 591 10.68 -11.05 25.23
C PHE A 591 9.85 -9.92 25.80
N PHE A 592 10.00 -8.73 25.23
CA PHE A 592 9.14 -7.59 25.52
C PHE A 592 9.06 -6.68 24.30
N PHE A 593 7.98 -5.94 24.19
CA PHE A 593 7.86 -4.90 23.18
C PHE A 593 8.49 -3.61 23.71
N ASP A 594 9.43 -3.03 22.96
CA ASP A 594 10.03 -1.75 23.28
C ASP A 594 9.20 -0.64 22.61
N GLU A 595 8.36 0.02 23.39
CA GLU A 595 7.45 1.08 22.90
C GLU A 595 8.20 2.28 22.30
N GLY A 596 9.44 2.54 22.72
CA GLY A 596 10.26 3.64 22.19
C GLY A 596 10.87 3.32 20.82
N ALA A 597 11.20 2.06 20.58
CA ALA A 597 11.78 1.58 19.32
C ALA A 597 10.76 0.91 18.38
N ASN A 598 9.51 0.69 18.83
CA ASN A 598 8.43 0.02 18.12
C ASN A 598 8.84 -1.37 17.56
N GLU A 599 9.66 -2.09 18.33
CA GLU A 599 10.19 -3.40 17.97
C GLU A 599 10.19 -4.36 19.16
N VAL A 600 10.13 -5.65 18.87
CA VAL A 600 10.25 -6.69 19.91
C VAL A 600 11.73 -6.88 20.25
N LYS A 601 12.07 -6.71 21.52
CA LYS A 601 13.42 -6.90 22.07
C LYS A 601 13.46 -8.02 23.08
N VAL A 602 14.67 -8.43 23.43
CA VAL A 602 14.93 -9.52 24.36
C VAL A 602 15.83 -9.05 25.48
N LYS A 603 15.40 -9.25 26.73
CA LYS A 603 16.27 -9.17 27.90
C LYS A 603 16.91 -10.54 28.13
N LYS A 604 18.22 -10.55 28.34
CA LYS A 604 18.98 -11.78 28.64
C LYS A 604 19.44 -11.76 30.09
N TYR A 605 19.28 -12.88 30.78
CA TYR A 605 19.72 -13.05 32.17
C TYR A 605 20.64 -14.26 32.28
N SER A 606 21.60 -14.20 33.21
CA SER A 606 22.38 -15.37 33.62
C SER A 606 21.72 -16.08 34.81
N ASP A 607 21.98 -17.39 34.91
CA ASP A 607 21.63 -18.26 36.05
C ASP A 607 22.95 -18.84 36.57
N THR A 608 23.46 -18.26 37.65
CA THR A 608 24.86 -18.44 38.10
C THR A 608 25.01 -19.68 38.96
N ASP A 609 23.97 -20.03 39.71
CA ASP A 609 23.95 -21.19 40.60
C ASP A 609 23.35 -22.44 39.93
N GLY A 610 22.67 -22.27 38.80
CA GLY A 610 22.06 -23.33 38.00
C GLY A 610 20.77 -23.86 38.61
N ASP A 611 20.05 -23.03 39.38
CA ASP A 611 18.81 -23.40 40.06
C ASP A 611 17.57 -23.31 39.16
N GLY A 612 17.74 -22.83 37.94
CA GLY A 612 16.69 -22.68 36.96
C GLY A 612 16.02 -21.30 36.97
N SER A 613 16.35 -20.40 37.88
CA SER A 613 15.84 -19.02 37.96
C SER A 613 16.77 -18.01 37.27
N ALA A 614 16.23 -16.84 36.91
CA ALA A 614 17.02 -15.75 36.34
C ALA A 614 17.63 -14.89 37.47
N ASP A 615 18.96 -14.75 37.49
CA ASP A 615 19.68 -13.98 38.52
C ASP A 615 19.97 -12.54 38.09
N THR A 616 20.81 -12.40 37.07
CA THR A 616 21.44 -11.11 36.72
C THR A 616 21.10 -10.73 35.30
N LEU A 617 20.51 -9.54 35.12
CA LEU A 617 20.25 -8.96 33.81
C LEU A 617 21.58 -8.62 33.12
N LEU A 618 21.84 -9.22 31.96
CA LEU A 618 23.02 -8.97 31.14
C LEU A 618 22.82 -7.79 30.18
N GLY A 619 21.56 -7.48 29.84
CA GLY A 619 21.23 -6.36 28.96
C GLY A 619 19.97 -6.60 28.14
N THR A 620 19.71 -5.65 27.23
CA THR A 620 18.63 -5.70 26.24
C THR A 620 19.24 -5.80 24.84
N TYR A 621 18.71 -6.71 24.04
CA TYR A 621 19.23 -7.08 22.73
C TYR A 621 18.09 -7.13 21.69
N LYS A 622 18.42 -7.12 20.39
CA LYS A 622 17.42 -7.33 19.34
C LYS A 622 16.97 -8.79 19.35
N LEU A 623 15.77 -9.04 18.82
CA LEU A 623 15.25 -10.39 18.68
C LEU A 623 16.20 -11.30 17.89
N ASP A 624 16.76 -10.79 16.79
CA ASP A 624 17.72 -11.50 15.94
C ASP A 624 19.04 -11.86 16.64
N ASP A 625 19.39 -11.18 17.73
CA ASP A 625 20.60 -11.46 18.53
C ASP A 625 20.38 -12.64 19.50
N THR A 626 19.18 -13.20 19.56
CA THR A 626 18.87 -14.37 20.39
C THR A 626 19.45 -15.62 19.75
N LYS A 627 20.23 -16.37 20.52
CA LYS A 627 20.85 -17.61 20.04
C LYS A 627 19.85 -18.77 20.08
N SER A 628 18.99 -18.85 19.08
CA SER A 628 18.05 -19.95 18.94
C SER A 628 18.77 -21.27 18.63
N LEU A 629 18.18 -22.40 19.04
CA LEU A 629 18.61 -23.75 18.63
C LEU A 629 18.76 -23.84 17.11
N PHE A 630 17.80 -23.27 16.41
CA PHE A 630 17.88 -23.00 14.98
C PHE A 630 16.86 -21.94 14.59
N ARG A 631 17.06 -21.37 13.40
CA ARG A 631 16.21 -20.37 12.76
C ARG A 631 15.87 -20.83 11.35
N VAL A 632 14.61 -21.15 11.10
CA VAL A 632 14.21 -21.79 9.83
C VAL A 632 14.36 -20.85 8.64
N GLY A 633 13.98 -19.58 8.78
CA GLY A 633 14.13 -18.57 7.73
C GLY A 633 15.60 -18.36 7.36
N TYR A 634 16.46 -18.23 8.38
CA TYR A 634 17.92 -18.14 8.17
C TYR A 634 18.51 -19.39 7.50
N LEU A 635 18.11 -20.61 7.91
CA LEU A 635 18.58 -21.85 7.29
C LEU A 635 18.10 -21.99 5.83
N LEU A 636 16.87 -21.56 5.53
CA LEU A 636 16.35 -21.50 4.16
C LEU A 636 17.07 -20.45 3.32
N TRP A 637 17.39 -19.29 3.89
CA TRP A 637 18.21 -18.26 3.25
C TRP A 637 19.59 -18.82 2.86
N LYS A 638 20.28 -19.49 3.79
CA LYS A 638 21.59 -20.12 3.58
C LYS A 638 21.56 -21.36 2.66
N ARG A 639 20.38 -21.93 2.39
CA ARG A 639 20.23 -23.15 1.58
C ARG A 639 20.67 -22.91 0.13
N ALA A 640 21.76 -23.57 -0.28
CA ALA A 640 22.20 -23.61 -1.66
C ALA A 640 21.33 -24.55 -2.50
N LEU A 641 20.42 -23.99 -3.31
CA LEU A 641 19.45 -24.75 -4.10
C LEU A 641 20.09 -25.66 -5.16
N SER A 642 21.32 -25.37 -5.60
CA SER A 642 22.06 -26.19 -6.56
C SER A 642 22.51 -27.55 -5.99
N SER A 643 22.77 -27.63 -4.69
CA SER A 643 23.22 -28.86 -4.01
C SER A 643 22.16 -29.47 -3.10
N SER A 644 21.24 -28.65 -2.60
CA SER A 644 20.13 -29.06 -1.75
C SER A 644 18.84 -28.37 -2.22
N PRO A 645 18.24 -28.81 -3.34
CA PRO A 645 16.98 -28.25 -3.84
C PRO A 645 15.85 -28.50 -2.83
N ARG A 646 14.83 -27.64 -2.82
CA ARG A 646 13.64 -27.79 -1.97
C ARG A 646 12.75 -28.90 -2.53
N THR A 647 12.12 -29.65 -1.63
CA THR A 647 11.12 -30.65 -1.99
C THR A 647 9.74 -30.10 -1.69
N ILE A 648 9.04 -29.66 -2.74
CA ILE A 648 7.73 -29.01 -2.63
C ILE A 648 6.70 -29.87 -3.37
N TYR A 649 5.58 -30.15 -2.70
CA TYR A 649 4.47 -30.90 -3.25
C TYR A 649 3.23 -30.03 -3.42
N THR A 650 2.35 -30.43 -4.32
CA THR A 650 0.99 -29.92 -4.44
C THR A 650 0.04 -31.07 -4.81
N SER A 651 -1.23 -30.77 -5.05
CA SER A 651 -2.23 -31.76 -5.44
C SER A 651 -2.69 -31.57 -6.88
N SER A 652 -2.75 -32.66 -7.64
CA SER A 652 -3.41 -32.74 -8.95
C SER A 652 -4.95 -32.76 -8.83
N GLY A 653 -5.48 -32.83 -7.60
CA GLY A 653 -6.89 -33.06 -7.27
C GLY A 653 -7.21 -34.50 -6.88
N THR A 654 -6.36 -35.47 -7.23
CA THR A 654 -6.54 -36.90 -6.87
C THR A 654 -5.27 -37.57 -6.35
N SER A 655 -4.10 -36.95 -6.56
CA SER A 655 -2.82 -37.47 -6.10
C SER A 655 -1.86 -36.34 -5.70
N LEU A 656 -0.85 -36.70 -4.93
CA LEU A 656 0.30 -35.84 -4.65
C LEU A 656 1.14 -35.68 -5.93
N LEU A 657 1.51 -34.45 -6.25
CA LEU A 657 2.33 -34.08 -7.40
C LEU A 657 3.51 -33.24 -6.91
N GLU A 658 4.70 -33.46 -7.46
CA GLU A 658 5.84 -32.57 -7.18
C GLU A 658 5.60 -31.21 -7.85
N PHE A 659 5.68 -30.14 -7.06
CA PHE A 659 5.64 -28.77 -7.56
C PHE A 659 7.03 -28.43 -8.07
N SER A 660 7.34 -28.77 -9.33
CA SER A 660 8.65 -28.54 -9.94
C SER A 660 8.51 -28.09 -11.39
N SER A 661 9.55 -27.46 -11.93
CA SER A 661 9.55 -26.87 -13.28
C SER A 661 9.29 -27.93 -14.37
N SER A 662 9.54 -29.22 -14.06
CA SER A 662 9.20 -30.35 -14.93
C SER A 662 7.68 -30.54 -15.12
N ASN A 663 6.88 -30.13 -14.14
CA ASN A 663 5.42 -30.19 -14.15
C ASN A 663 4.75 -28.86 -14.56
N ALA A 664 5.52 -27.89 -15.09
CA ALA A 664 5.00 -26.57 -15.44
C ALA A 664 3.84 -26.62 -16.43
N SER A 665 3.91 -27.46 -17.47
CA SER A 665 2.80 -27.62 -18.43
C SER A 665 1.52 -28.13 -17.77
N THR A 666 1.65 -29.04 -16.78
CA THR A 666 0.54 -29.59 -16.00
C THR A 666 -0.05 -28.55 -15.04
N LEU A 667 0.80 -27.73 -14.42
CA LEU A 667 0.41 -26.75 -13.40
C LEU A 667 -0.01 -25.40 -13.98
N LYS A 668 0.30 -25.10 -15.25
CA LYS A 668 0.04 -23.80 -15.91
C LYS A 668 -1.35 -23.26 -15.65
N ALA A 669 -2.39 -24.08 -15.90
CA ALA A 669 -3.77 -23.67 -15.72
C ALA A 669 -4.11 -23.37 -14.25
N ALA A 670 -3.57 -24.17 -13.32
CA ALA A 670 -3.81 -23.97 -11.89
C ALA A 670 -3.07 -22.75 -11.32
N LEU A 671 -1.92 -22.39 -11.91
CA LEU A 671 -1.16 -21.19 -11.58
C LEU A 671 -1.74 -19.91 -12.19
N GLY A 672 -2.73 -20.03 -13.08
CA GLY A 672 -3.26 -18.89 -13.84
C GLY A 672 -2.23 -18.27 -14.79
N ALA A 673 -1.25 -19.05 -15.24
CA ALA A 673 -0.20 -18.62 -16.16
C ALA A 673 -0.65 -18.78 -17.62
N SER A 674 -0.28 -17.82 -18.47
CA SER A 674 -0.60 -17.80 -19.90
C SER A 674 0.28 -18.75 -20.71
N THR A 675 1.53 -18.94 -20.27
CA THR A 675 2.54 -19.77 -20.97
C THR A 675 3.25 -20.74 -20.04
N ASP A 676 3.85 -21.78 -20.62
CA ASP A 676 4.67 -22.75 -19.87
C ASP A 676 5.95 -22.07 -19.32
N ASP A 677 6.46 -21.03 -19.98
CA ASP A 677 7.58 -20.23 -19.49
C ASP A 677 7.19 -19.42 -18.25
N GLU A 678 6.03 -18.77 -18.26
CA GLU A 678 5.49 -18.05 -17.10
C GLU A 678 5.22 -19.00 -15.92
N ALA A 679 4.64 -20.17 -16.19
CA ALA A 679 4.45 -21.20 -15.17
C ALA A 679 5.79 -21.64 -14.56
N ARG A 680 6.84 -21.83 -15.37
CA ARG A 680 8.19 -22.15 -14.89
C ARG A 680 8.75 -21.03 -14.02
N ARG A 681 8.64 -19.76 -14.43
CA ARG A 681 9.11 -18.61 -13.64
C ARG A 681 8.43 -18.52 -12.28
N ILE A 682 7.11 -18.74 -12.21
CA ILE A 682 6.38 -18.75 -10.93
C ILE A 682 6.85 -19.91 -10.05
N ILE A 683 7.00 -21.11 -10.62
CA ILE A 683 7.49 -22.27 -9.87
C ILE A 683 8.91 -22.02 -9.34
N ASP A 684 9.82 -21.56 -10.19
CA ASP A 684 11.21 -21.30 -9.82
C ASP A 684 11.30 -20.20 -8.74
N TYR A 685 10.48 -19.16 -8.84
CA TYR A 685 10.37 -18.12 -7.81
C TYR A 685 9.93 -18.68 -6.45
N VAL A 686 8.90 -19.53 -6.41
CA VAL A 686 8.43 -20.18 -5.16
C VAL A 686 9.49 -21.13 -4.58
N HIS A 687 10.30 -21.77 -5.43
CA HIS A 687 11.47 -22.55 -4.98
C HIS A 687 12.59 -21.68 -4.39
N GLY A 688 12.60 -20.38 -4.68
CA GLY A 688 13.59 -19.42 -4.20
C GLY A 688 14.66 -19.05 -5.22
N TYR A 689 14.40 -19.23 -6.52
CA TYR A 689 15.21 -18.66 -7.59
C TYR A 689 14.65 -17.29 -7.96
N ASP A 690 15.39 -16.22 -7.66
CA ASP A 690 14.99 -14.88 -8.08
C ASP A 690 15.35 -14.64 -9.55
N SER A 691 14.55 -13.83 -10.23
CA SER A 691 14.72 -13.48 -11.64
C SER A 691 14.34 -12.02 -11.86
N PRO A 692 15.03 -11.29 -12.76
CA PRO A 692 14.70 -9.90 -13.04
C PRO A 692 13.22 -9.69 -13.40
N GLY A 693 12.65 -8.60 -12.88
CA GLY A 693 11.24 -8.22 -13.09
C GLY A 693 10.23 -8.99 -12.25
N LEU A 694 10.68 -9.79 -11.27
CA LEU A 694 9.85 -10.31 -10.18
C LEU A 694 10.24 -9.59 -8.87
N ARG A 695 9.37 -9.65 -7.86
CA ARG A 695 9.64 -9.10 -6.53
C ARG A 695 10.99 -9.56 -5.98
N GLU A 696 11.81 -8.60 -5.53
CA GLU A 696 13.11 -8.91 -4.97
C GLU A 696 13.01 -9.44 -3.54
N ARG A 697 13.81 -10.47 -3.23
CA ARG A 697 13.96 -11.03 -1.88
C ARG A 697 15.43 -11.25 -1.52
N SER A 698 16.33 -10.49 -2.14
CA SER A 698 17.75 -10.52 -1.84
C SER A 698 17.98 -9.97 -0.43
N ALA A 699 18.69 -10.73 0.41
CA ALA A 699 19.00 -10.34 1.77
C ALA A 699 20.49 -10.58 2.05
N THR A 700 21.20 -9.52 2.46
CA THR A 700 22.59 -9.59 2.90
C THR A 700 22.69 -9.76 4.41
N ILE A 701 23.34 -10.83 4.86
CA ILE A 701 23.61 -11.12 6.29
C ILE A 701 25.09 -11.52 6.44
N SER A 702 25.81 -10.84 7.32
CA SER A 702 27.25 -11.07 7.57
C SER A 702 28.10 -11.01 6.29
N GLY A 703 27.76 -10.10 5.37
CA GLY A 703 28.45 -9.93 4.09
C GLY A 703 28.16 -10.97 3.00
N GLU A 704 27.36 -12.01 3.28
CA GLU A 704 26.86 -12.96 2.27
C GLU A 704 25.48 -12.54 1.79
N THR A 705 25.21 -12.65 0.49
CA THR A 705 23.92 -12.26 -0.12
C THR A 705 23.23 -13.49 -0.71
N HIS A 706 22.04 -13.80 -0.20
CA HIS A 706 21.19 -14.89 -0.69
C HIS A 706 19.71 -14.49 -0.69
N THR A 707 18.87 -15.25 -1.42
CA THR A 707 17.42 -15.06 -1.43
C THR A 707 16.78 -15.52 -0.13
N TRP A 708 15.98 -14.65 0.51
CA TRP A 708 15.07 -14.99 1.59
C TRP A 708 13.84 -15.72 1.05
N LYS A 709 13.61 -16.95 1.51
CA LYS A 709 12.62 -17.87 0.89
C LYS A 709 11.35 -18.06 1.71
N LEU A 710 11.39 -17.74 3.01
CA LEU A 710 10.29 -17.98 3.94
C LEU A 710 9.38 -16.76 4.02
N GLY A 711 8.12 -16.93 3.67
CA GLY A 711 7.08 -15.91 3.85
C GLY A 711 6.74 -15.69 5.31
N ASP A 712 6.00 -14.63 5.61
CA ASP A 712 5.53 -14.32 6.95
C ASP A 712 4.65 -15.45 7.54
N ILE A 713 4.77 -15.63 8.87
CA ILE A 713 3.99 -16.58 9.65
C ILE A 713 3.14 -15.78 10.64
N VAL A 714 1.87 -15.56 10.29
CA VAL A 714 1.00 -14.63 11.01
C VAL A 714 0.17 -15.35 12.07
N SER A 715 -0.75 -16.23 11.66
CA SER A 715 -1.68 -16.92 12.57
C SER A 715 -1.38 -18.41 12.72
N SER A 716 -0.47 -18.95 11.89
CA SER A 716 -0.17 -20.39 11.88
C SER A 716 0.79 -20.76 12.99
N THR A 717 0.23 -21.27 14.09
CA THR A 717 0.99 -21.83 15.20
C THR A 717 1.74 -23.09 14.75
N PRO A 718 3.06 -23.19 15.01
CA PRO A 718 3.81 -24.42 14.76
C PRO A 718 3.31 -25.59 15.62
N LYS A 719 3.18 -26.77 15.01
CA LYS A 719 2.78 -28.03 15.66
C LYS A 719 3.87 -29.07 15.63
N LEU A 720 4.15 -29.67 16.78
CA LEU A 720 5.24 -30.60 16.96
C LEU A 720 4.76 -32.06 16.87
N LEU A 721 5.34 -32.81 15.95
CA LEU A 721 5.23 -34.27 15.87
C LEU A 721 6.47 -34.91 16.49
N SER A 722 6.28 -35.46 17.70
CA SER A 722 7.33 -36.09 18.50
C SER A 722 7.03 -37.57 18.78
N ASN A 723 7.85 -38.19 19.64
CA ASN A 723 7.68 -39.56 20.12
C ASN A 723 6.65 -39.69 21.26
N ILE A 724 6.02 -38.59 21.68
CA ILE A 724 4.95 -38.58 22.68
C ILE A 724 3.61 -38.94 22.02
N PRO A 725 2.83 -39.89 22.58
CA PRO A 725 1.52 -40.24 22.05
C PRO A 725 0.57 -39.06 21.96
N LEU A 726 -0.09 -38.88 20.81
CA LEU A 726 -1.09 -37.83 20.58
C LEU A 726 -2.45 -38.12 21.22
N ASN A 727 -2.74 -39.40 21.53
CA ASN A 727 -4.00 -39.83 22.14
C ASN A 727 -3.77 -40.79 23.32
N SER A 728 -4.82 -40.97 24.12
CA SER A 728 -4.85 -41.80 25.31
C SER A 728 -5.48 -43.19 25.09
N TYR A 729 -5.74 -43.60 23.84
CA TYR A 729 -6.56 -44.80 23.54
C TYR A 729 -6.04 -46.12 24.14
N HIS A 730 -4.74 -46.21 24.40
CA HIS A 730 -4.09 -47.37 25.00
C HIS A 730 -4.30 -47.48 26.53
N PHE A 731 -4.77 -46.43 27.19
CA PHE A 731 -5.09 -46.49 28.62
C PHE A 731 -6.43 -47.18 28.86
N SER A 732 -6.60 -47.67 30.09
CA SER A 732 -7.87 -48.20 30.55
C SER A 732 -8.90 -47.10 30.78
N SER A 733 -10.18 -47.49 30.76
CA SER A 733 -11.29 -46.62 31.17
C SER A 733 -11.05 -46.03 32.58
N PRO A 734 -11.35 -44.74 32.84
CA PRO A 734 -12.04 -43.79 31.96
C PRO A 734 -11.12 -42.97 31.04
N LEU A 735 -9.80 -43.18 31.08
CA LEU A 735 -8.82 -42.37 30.34
C LEU A 735 -8.65 -42.81 28.87
N GLY A 736 -9.02 -44.05 28.54
CA GLY A 736 -8.91 -44.62 27.20
C GLY A 736 -9.84 -45.82 26.97
N TYR A 737 -9.47 -46.67 26.01
CA TYR A 737 -10.30 -47.78 25.51
C TYR A 737 -9.59 -49.15 25.56
N ASP A 738 -8.43 -49.26 26.21
CA ASP A 738 -7.58 -50.47 26.20
C ASP A 738 -7.24 -50.95 24.76
N ASP A 739 -7.03 -50.02 23.81
CA ASP A 739 -6.75 -50.34 22.42
C ASP A 739 -5.30 -50.83 22.23
N ALA A 740 -5.12 -52.15 22.24
CA ALA A 740 -3.81 -52.79 22.05
C ALA A 740 -3.16 -52.44 20.70
N SER A 741 -3.95 -52.24 19.64
CA SER A 741 -3.40 -51.89 18.32
C SER A 741 -2.80 -50.49 18.29
N TYR A 742 -3.38 -49.56 19.06
CA TYR A 742 -2.81 -48.23 19.25
C TYR A 742 -1.55 -48.27 20.13
N TYR A 743 -1.53 -49.11 21.17
CA TYR A 743 -0.34 -49.32 22.00
C TYR A 743 0.84 -49.83 21.15
N ASP A 744 0.61 -50.78 20.25
CA ASP A 744 1.63 -51.28 19.34
C ASP A 744 2.10 -50.17 18.38
N TYR A 745 1.17 -49.32 17.91
CA TYR A 745 1.48 -48.21 17.01
C TYR A 745 2.42 -47.18 17.63
N ILE A 746 2.12 -46.70 18.84
CA ILE A 746 2.94 -45.70 19.55
C ILE A 746 4.29 -46.26 20.03
N ASN A 747 4.43 -47.59 20.07
CA ASN A 747 5.67 -48.28 20.41
C ASN A 747 6.47 -48.79 19.19
N SER A 748 5.96 -48.56 17.98
CA SER A 748 6.68 -48.86 16.76
C SER A 748 7.96 -48.01 16.63
N SER A 749 8.98 -48.55 15.97
CA SER A 749 10.25 -47.85 15.76
C SER A 749 10.07 -46.54 15.00
N SER A 750 9.14 -46.49 14.04
CA SER A 750 8.83 -45.28 13.26
C SER A 750 8.17 -44.19 14.11
N TYR A 751 7.36 -44.54 15.11
CA TYR A 751 6.76 -43.55 16.03
C TYR A 751 7.80 -42.97 16.99
N LYS A 752 8.71 -43.81 17.51
CA LYS A 752 9.69 -43.41 18.53
C LYS A 752 10.82 -42.51 18.04
N VAL A 753 11.03 -42.43 16.73
CA VAL A 753 12.07 -41.58 16.09
C VAL A 753 11.50 -40.30 15.45
N ARG A 754 10.24 -39.96 15.72
CA ARG A 754 9.60 -38.74 15.21
C ARG A 754 10.24 -37.48 15.79
N GLY A 755 10.31 -36.44 14.95
CA GLY A 755 10.94 -35.17 15.25
C GLY A 755 10.75 -34.15 14.13
N MET A 756 9.51 -33.75 13.89
CA MET A 756 9.16 -32.75 12.87
C MET A 756 8.25 -31.67 13.45
N VAL A 757 8.40 -30.43 12.98
CA VAL A 757 7.47 -29.33 13.25
C VAL A 757 6.78 -28.92 11.95
N PHE A 758 5.49 -28.63 12.04
CA PHE A 758 4.64 -28.22 10.93
C PHE A 758 4.06 -26.84 11.17
N PHE A 759 4.10 -25.96 10.18
CA PHE A 759 3.50 -24.63 10.24
C PHE A 759 3.15 -24.16 8.83
N GLY A 760 2.10 -23.35 8.72
CA GLY A 760 1.75 -22.65 7.49
C GLY A 760 2.48 -21.31 7.40
N ALA A 761 2.76 -20.86 6.18
CA ALA A 761 3.31 -19.54 5.90
C ALA A 761 2.62 -18.89 4.69
N ASN A 762 2.69 -17.56 4.63
CA ASN A 762 2.12 -16.75 3.55
C ASN A 762 3.02 -16.66 2.31
N ASP A 763 3.90 -17.64 2.11
CA ASP A 763 4.55 -17.95 0.84
C ASP A 763 3.81 -19.02 0.02
N GLY A 764 2.62 -19.42 0.48
CA GLY A 764 1.77 -20.41 -0.21
C GLY A 764 1.78 -21.80 0.39
N MET A 765 2.58 -22.04 1.43
CA MET A 765 2.99 -23.40 1.83
C MET A 765 2.69 -23.74 3.28
N LEU A 766 2.41 -25.02 3.50
CA LEU A 766 2.69 -25.69 4.76
C LEU A 766 4.13 -26.21 4.72
N HIS A 767 4.95 -25.89 5.72
CA HIS A 767 6.32 -26.35 5.86
C HIS A 767 6.43 -27.48 6.88
N ALA A 768 7.29 -28.46 6.58
CA ALA A 768 7.70 -29.52 7.49
C ALA A 768 9.20 -29.41 7.75
N VAL A 769 9.57 -29.17 9.01
CA VAL A 769 10.95 -28.90 9.42
C VAL A 769 11.44 -29.95 10.40
N ARG A 770 12.68 -30.41 10.24
CA ARG A 770 13.29 -31.39 11.15
C ARG A 770 13.71 -30.71 12.44
N ILE A 771 13.31 -31.27 13.57
CA ILE A 771 13.69 -30.74 14.90
C ILE A 771 14.65 -31.67 15.65
N GLY A 772 14.84 -32.89 15.14
CA GLY A 772 15.59 -33.93 15.82
C GLY A 772 14.79 -34.64 16.90
N ARG A 773 15.47 -35.47 17.69
CA ARG A 773 14.92 -36.24 18.79
C ARG A 773 15.29 -35.58 20.11
N LEU A 774 14.29 -35.32 20.94
CA LEU A 774 14.50 -34.82 22.29
C LEU A 774 14.93 -35.95 23.24
N GLU A 775 16.06 -35.75 23.91
CA GLU A 775 16.65 -36.68 24.86
C GLU A 775 16.77 -36.04 26.25
N PHE A 776 16.36 -36.79 27.28
CA PHE A 776 16.49 -36.40 28.68
C PHE A 776 17.52 -37.23 29.44
N SER A 777 18.19 -38.19 28.79
CA SER A 777 19.19 -39.04 29.44
C SER A 777 20.17 -39.53 28.42
N TRP A 778 21.46 -39.35 28.68
CA TRP A 778 22.58 -39.82 27.86
C TRP A 778 23.82 -40.03 28.74
N ASP A 779 24.80 -40.77 28.22
CA ASP A 779 26.06 -41.03 28.93
C ASP A 779 26.87 -39.74 29.08
N GLY A 780 27.31 -39.44 30.30
CA GLY A 780 28.11 -38.24 30.59
C GLY A 780 27.33 -36.97 30.90
N ARG A 781 25.98 -37.05 31.00
CA ARG A 781 25.12 -35.91 31.36
C ARG A 781 25.55 -35.25 32.68
N SER A 782 25.77 -33.93 32.65
CA SER A 782 26.11 -33.12 33.83
C SER A 782 24.90 -32.87 34.74
N SER A 783 25.13 -32.38 35.97
CA SER A 783 24.04 -32.04 36.90
C SER A 783 23.23 -30.81 36.48
N TYR A 784 23.76 -29.98 35.59
CA TYR A 784 23.12 -28.74 35.10
C TYR A 784 22.52 -28.90 33.70
N GLU A 785 22.85 -29.98 33.00
CA GLU A 785 22.25 -30.32 31.71
C GLU A 785 20.86 -30.93 31.92
N VAL A 786 19.85 -30.41 31.22
CA VAL A 786 18.44 -30.80 31.39
C VAL A 786 17.92 -31.63 30.23
N ALA A 787 18.25 -31.22 29.01
CA ALA A 787 17.78 -31.84 27.78
C ALA A 787 18.81 -31.65 26.65
N ARG A 788 18.76 -32.50 25.63
CA ARG A 788 19.56 -32.38 24.41
C ARG A 788 18.72 -32.73 23.19
N LEU A 789 18.96 -32.06 22.06
CA LEU A 789 18.47 -32.50 20.75
C LEU A 789 19.52 -33.37 20.07
N SER A 790 19.11 -34.54 19.56
CA SER A 790 19.95 -35.43 18.76
C SER A 790 19.39 -35.60 17.35
N GLY A 791 20.26 -35.76 16.35
CA GLY A 791 19.86 -35.92 14.96
C GLY A 791 20.83 -35.26 14.01
N THR A 792 20.45 -35.16 12.75
CA THR A 792 21.17 -34.39 11.74
C THR A 792 20.22 -33.39 11.09
N ASP A 793 20.78 -32.30 10.56
CA ASP A 793 20.05 -31.26 9.82
C ASP A 793 18.90 -30.62 10.63
N LEU A 794 19.15 -30.31 11.90
CA LEU A 794 18.17 -29.63 12.76
C LEU A 794 17.78 -28.27 12.13
N GLY A 795 16.50 -27.95 12.20
CA GLY A 795 15.92 -26.75 11.61
C GLY A 795 15.81 -26.77 10.08
N SER A 796 16.31 -27.79 9.38
CA SER A 796 16.20 -27.86 7.92
C SER A 796 14.78 -28.23 7.47
N GLU A 797 14.32 -27.56 6.42
CA GLU A 797 13.06 -27.92 5.75
C GLU A 797 13.19 -29.27 5.03
N ALA A 798 12.42 -30.25 5.50
CA ALA A 798 12.34 -31.58 4.92
C ALA A 798 11.49 -31.60 3.64
N TRP A 799 10.32 -30.97 3.70
CA TRP A 799 9.41 -30.79 2.57
C TRP A 799 8.42 -29.66 2.84
N ALA A 800 7.76 -29.18 1.78
CA ALA A 800 6.65 -28.25 1.86
C ALA A 800 5.46 -28.70 1.00
N PHE A 801 4.25 -28.24 1.32
CA PHE A 801 3.03 -28.57 0.60
C PHE A 801 2.22 -27.31 0.27
N ILE A 802 1.88 -27.15 -1.01
CA ILE A 802 1.04 -26.08 -1.54
C ILE A 802 -0.37 -26.64 -1.79
N PRO A 803 -1.40 -26.15 -1.08
CA PRO A 803 -2.78 -26.53 -1.34
C PRO A 803 -3.18 -26.15 -2.77
N ARG A 804 -3.99 -27.00 -3.41
CA ARG A 804 -4.43 -26.77 -4.80
C ARG A 804 -5.10 -25.40 -4.98
N HIS A 805 -5.87 -24.94 -4.00
CA HIS A 805 -6.53 -23.64 -4.05
C HIS A 805 -5.61 -22.45 -3.78
N ALA A 806 -4.37 -22.65 -3.32
CA ALA A 806 -3.37 -21.59 -3.19
C ALA A 806 -2.63 -21.32 -4.53
N LEU A 807 -2.57 -22.31 -5.42
CA LEU A 807 -1.85 -22.22 -6.71
C LEU A 807 -2.13 -20.96 -7.54
N PRO A 808 -3.39 -20.52 -7.77
CA PRO A 808 -3.64 -19.38 -8.64
C PRO A 808 -3.21 -18.03 -8.04
N TYR A 809 -2.92 -17.99 -6.74
CA TYR A 809 -2.45 -16.80 -6.04
C TYR A 809 -0.91 -16.67 -6.05
N LEU A 810 -0.17 -17.72 -6.42
CA LEU A 810 1.30 -17.71 -6.37
C LEU A 810 1.94 -16.74 -7.37
N LYS A 811 1.23 -16.41 -8.45
CA LYS A 811 1.68 -15.36 -9.38
C LYS A 811 1.77 -13.99 -8.71
N TYR A 812 0.86 -13.69 -7.78
CA TYR A 812 0.86 -12.43 -7.03
C TYR A 812 2.02 -12.35 -6.05
N LEU A 813 2.43 -13.49 -5.45
CA LEU A 813 3.59 -13.54 -4.56
C LEU A 813 4.90 -13.08 -5.25
N ALA A 814 4.98 -13.27 -6.57
CA ALA A 814 6.12 -12.89 -7.40
C ALA A 814 6.00 -11.47 -7.99
N ASP A 815 4.87 -10.78 -7.80
CA ASP A 815 4.61 -9.46 -8.35
C ASP A 815 5.42 -8.38 -7.61
N PRO A 816 6.19 -7.53 -8.31
CA PRO A 816 6.98 -6.45 -7.69
C PRO A 816 6.18 -5.52 -6.77
N SER A 817 4.89 -5.32 -7.04
CA SER A 817 4.01 -4.44 -6.27
C SER A 817 3.28 -5.16 -5.13
N TYR A 818 3.74 -6.35 -4.73
CA TYR A 818 3.08 -7.21 -3.75
C TYR A 818 2.59 -6.47 -2.50
N CYS A 819 1.31 -6.62 -2.20
CA CYS A 819 0.60 -5.88 -1.14
C CYS A 819 0.22 -6.75 0.07
N HIS A 820 0.76 -7.98 0.15
CA HIS A 820 0.40 -9.04 1.11
C HIS A 820 -0.97 -9.69 0.95
N LEU A 821 -0.93 -11.02 0.88
CA LEU A 821 -2.08 -11.92 0.80
C LEU A 821 -1.88 -13.02 1.83
N PHE A 822 -2.97 -13.43 2.49
CA PHE A 822 -2.96 -14.67 3.25
C PHE A 822 -2.97 -15.88 2.30
N TYR A 823 -2.15 -16.88 2.61
CA TYR A 823 -2.13 -18.15 1.87
C TYR A 823 -2.48 -19.33 2.77
N VAL A 824 -1.49 -19.87 3.49
CA VAL A 824 -1.66 -20.99 4.41
C VAL A 824 -1.48 -20.47 5.83
N ASP A 825 -2.55 -19.89 6.36
CA ASP A 825 -2.47 -19.16 7.64
C ASP A 825 -3.08 -19.94 8.82
N LEU A 826 -3.80 -21.04 8.56
CA LEU A 826 -4.39 -21.81 9.65
C LEU A 826 -3.30 -22.60 10.40
N THR A 827 -3.41 -22.61 11.73
CA THR A 827 -2.64 -23.51 12.59
C THR A 827 -2.91 -24.97 12.20
N PRO A 828 -1.87 -25.78 11.91
CA PRO A 828 -2.06 -27.19 11.61
C PRO A 828 -2.67 -27.95 12.79
N TYR A 829 -3.31 -29.08 12.50
CA TYR A 829 -3.88 -29.98 13.50
C TYR A 829 -3.40 -31.40 13.24
N ILE A 830 -2.87 -32.05 14.26
CA ILE A 830 -2.24 -33.38 14.14
C ILE A 830 -2.95 -34.35 15.08
N PHE A 831 -3.34 -35.52 14.57
CA PHE A 831 -3.96 -36.56 15.39
C PHE A 831 -3.73 -37.96 14.82
N ASP A 832 -3.78 -38.98 15.68
CA ASP A 832 -3.71 -40.37 15.25
C ASP A 832 -5.10 -40.94 14.97
N ALA A 833 -5.25 -41.64 13.84
CA ALA A 833 -6.49 -42.30 13.43
C ALA A 833 -6.24 -43.66 12.79
N SER A 834 -7.16 -44.60 12.98
CA SER A 834 -7.18 -45.86 12.25
C SER A 834 -8.03 -45.69 10.98
N ILE A 835 -7.42 -45.78 9.80
CA ILE A 835 -8.06 -45.56 8.50
C ILE A 835 -7.77 -46.71 7.53
N GLY A 836 -8.39 -46.68 6.34
CA GLY A 836 -8.14 -47.64 5.27
C GLY A 836 -9.00 -48.92 5.31
N GLY A 837 -10.11 -48.89 6.06
CA GLY A 837 -11.10 -49.99 6.15
C GLY A 837 -12.54 -49.47 6.24
N ALA A 838 -13.50 -50.39 6.30
CA ALA A 838 -14.91 -50.07 6.58
C ALA A 838 -15.10 -49.56 8.03
N GLU A 839 -16.25 -48.95 8.32
CA GLU A 839 -16.56 -48.36 9.63
C GLU A 839 -16.44 -49.35 10.81
N ASP A 840 -16.64 -50.64 10.55
CA ASP A 840 -16.57 -51.74 11.52
C ASP A 840 -15.30 -52.60 11.39
N ALA A 841 -14.32 -52.15 10.60
CA ALA A 841 -13.09 -52.91 10.39
C ALA A 841 -12.30 -53.09 11.69
N VAL A 842 -11.76 -54.30 11.88
CA VAL A 842 -10.87 -54.60 13.00
C VAL A 842 -9.59 -53.77 12.85
N LYS A 843 -9.29 -52.96 13.87
CA LYS A 843 -8.08 -52.13 13.90
C LYS A 843 -6.83 -53.01 13.99
N THR A 844 -5.78 -52.61 13.30
CA THR A 844 -4.47 -53.30 13.30
C THR A 844 -3.34 -52.26 13.38
N LEU A 845 -2.12 -52.69 13.69
CA LEU A 845 -0.95 -51.80 13.66
C LEU A 845 -0.83 -51.04 12.32
N SER A 846 -1.15 -51.69 11.20
CA SER A 846 -1.04 -51.11 9.86
C SER A 846 -2.23 -50.24 9.44
N SER A 847 -3.32 -50.18 10.21
CA SER A 847 -4.43 -49.24 9.94
C SER A 847 -4.21 -47.87 10.59
N TRP A 848 -3.36 -47.77 11.61
CA TRP A 848 -3.06 -46.50 12.27
C TRP A 848 -2.15 -45.59 11.44
N ARG A 849 -2.55 -44.33 11.31
CA ARG A 849 -1.80 -43.23 10.67
C ARG A 849 -1.86 -41.99 11.56
N THR A 850 -0.90 -41.10 11.35
CA THR A 850 -0.92 -39.76 11.95
C THR A 850 -1.34 -38.79 10.87
N ILE A 851 -2.51 -38.19 11.04
CA ILE A 851 -3.09 -37.27 10.06
C ILE A 851 -2.70 -35.85 10.43
N LEU A 852 -2.22 -35.11 9.43
CA LEU A 852 -1.93 -33.68 9.50
C LEU A 852 -2.99 -32.94 8.68
N ILE A 853 -3.80 -32.12 9.35
CA ILE A 853 -4.76 -31.23 8.73
C ILE A 853 -4.19 -29.81 8.72
N GLY A 854 -4.09 -29.20 7.55
CA GLY A 854 -3.81 -27.78 7.40
C GLY A 854 -5.00 -27.05 6.78
N GLY A 855 -4.91 -25.72 6.73
CA GLY A 855 -5.92 -24.90 6.10
C GLY A 855 -5.39 -23.56 5.64
N MET A 856 -6.07 -22.98 4.66
CA MET A 856 -5.72 -21.66 4.16
C MET A 856 -6.12 -20.54 5.14
N GLY A 857 -7.08 -20.80 6.04
CA GLY A 857 -7.52 -19.82 7.03
C GLY A 857 -8.14 -18.61 6.34
N LEU A 858 -7.58 -17.41 6.58
CA LEU A 858 -7.97 -16.18 5.88
C LEU A 858 -7.54 -16.16 4.40
N GLY A 859 -6.67 -17.08 3.98
CA GLY A 859 -6.25 -17.20 2.59
C GLY A 859 -7.34 -17.78 1.69
N GLY A 860 -7.47 -17.22 0.49
CA GLY A 860 -8.43 -17.65 -0.52
C GLY A 860 -9.77 -16.91 -0.48
N ALA A 861 -10.53 -17.05 -1.56
CA ALA A 861 -11.77 -16.33 -1.79
C ALA A 861 -12.99 -17.05 -1.20
N SER A 862 -14.07 -16.30 -0.96
CA SER A 862 -15.32 -16.81 -0.40
C SER A 862 -16.37 -17.16 -1.47
N ARG A 863 -16.19 -16.69 -2.71
CA ARG A 863 -17.10 -16.98 -3.85
C ARG A 863 -16.33 -17.23 -5.13
N ASP A 864 -16.96 -17.95 -6.07
CA ASP A 864 -16.37 -18.28 -7.36
C ASP A 864 -16.25 -17.05 -8.27
N TYR A 865 -15.32 -17.08 -9.23
CA TYR A 865 -15.02 -16.02 -10.20
C TYR A 865 -16.27 -15.45 -10.89
N GLY A 866 -17.22 -16.32 -11.24
CA GLY A 866 -18.47 -15.94 -11.93
C GLY A 866 -19.61 -15.46 -11.03
N SER A 867 -19.41 -15.34 -9.72
CA SER A 867 -20.49 -15.03 -8.78
C SER A 867 -20.90 -13.54 -8.82
N SER A 868 -22.20 -13.26 -8.71
CA SER A 868 -22.72 -11.92 -8.44
C SER A 868 -22.78 -11.67 -6.93
N CYS A 869 -21.93 -10.78 -6.44
CA CYS A 869 -21.91 -10.33 -5.04
C CYS A 869 -21.35 -8.90 -5.01
N SER A 870 -21.77 -8.10 -4.02
CA SER A 870 -21.22 -6.77 -3.74
C SER A 870 -20.32 -6.74 -2.50
N ASP A 871 -20.39 -7.77 -1.66
CA ASP A 871 -19.63 -7.90 -0.41
C ASP A 871 -19.01 -9.30 -0.33
N CYS A 872 -18.15 -9.63 -1.29
CA CYS A 872 -17.41 -10.87 -1.28
C CYS A 872 -16.13 -10.79 -2.09
N VAL A 873 -15.16 -11.62 -1.71
CA VAL A 873 -13.91 -11.83 -2.46
C VAL A 873 -14.15 -13.00 -3.43
N LYS A 874 -13.86 -12.76 -4.72
CA LYS A 874 -14.06 -13.76 -5.79
C LYS A 874 -12.76 -14.49 -6.12
N THR A 875 -12.85 -15.78 -6.43
CA THR A 875 -11.67 -16.56 -6.83
C THR A 875 -11.02 -15.98 -8.09
N PRO A 876 -9.68 -16.05 -8.24
CA PRO A 876 -8.96 -15.58 -9.43
C PRO A 876 -9.18 -16.48 -10.67
N SER A 877 -9.70 -17.69 -10.46
CA SER A 877 -10.01 -18.64 -11.52
C SER A 877 -11.32 -19.38 -11.21
N LEU A 878 -12.03 -19.78 -12.26
CA LEU A 878 -13.25 -20.57 -12.14
C LEU A 878 -12.96 -21.89 -11.39
N GLY A 879 -13.67 -22.12 -10.29
CA GLY A 879 -13.56 -23.33 -9.48
C GLY A 879 -12.25 -23.49 -8.69
N LEU A 880 -11.37 -22.49 -8.69
CA LEU A 880 -10.04 -22.59 -8.08
C LEU A 880 -9.65 -21.28 -7.39
N GLY A 881 -9.19 -21.37 -6.13
CA GLY A 881 -8.87 -20.20 -5.32
C GLY A 881 -9.68 -20.02 -4.04
N PHE A 882 -10.57 -20.95 -3.70
CA PHE A 882 -11.32 -20.89 -2.44
C PHE A 882 -10.43 -21.08 -1.20
N SER A 883 -10.80 -20.47 -0.08
CA SER A 883 -10.25 -20.90 1.21
C SER A 883 -10.64 -22.37 1.45
N SER A 884 -9.66 -23.22 1.75
CA SER A 884 -9.88 -24.67 1.90
C SER A 884 -9.02 -25.31 3.00
N TYR A 885 -9.49 -26.45 3.48
CA TYR A 885 -8.70 -27.38 4.32
C TYR A 885 -8.06 -28.46 3.46
N PHE A 886 -6.97 -29.03 3.93
CA PHE A 886 -6.29 -30.18 3.32
C PHE A 886 -5.80 -31.14 4.41
N ALA A 887 -5.71 -32.43 4.08
CA ALA A 887 -5.25 -33.47 4.99
C ALA A 887 -4.17 -34.33 4.32
N LEU A 888 -3.14 -34.70 5.10
CA LEU A 888 -2.01 -35.54 4.71
C LEU A 888 -1.88 -36.67 5.76
N ASP A 889 -1.57 -37.91 5.34
CA ASP A 889 -1.47 -39.09 6.21
C ASP A 889 -0.10 -39.79 6.20
#